data_AF-A0A812SDT0-F1
#
_entry.id   AF-A0A812SDT0-F1
#
_cell.length_a   1.000
_cell.length_b   1.000
_cell.length_c   1.000
_cell.angle_alpha   90.00
_cell.angle_beta   90.00
_cell.angle_gamma   90.00
#
_symmetry.space_group_name_H-M   'P 1'
#
loop_
_entity.id
_entity.type
_entity.pdbx_description
1 polymer ?
#
loop_
_entity_poly.entity_id
_entity_poly.type
_entity_poly.pdbx_seq_one_letter_code
_entity_poly.pdbx_strand_id
1 'polypeptide(L)'
;MAGAAVRPQVLRQAPFEEALDPRAFVQSSWLYGPPRGELHPWAWDLWRANGSVDCSFPKSRQGRKIYEPCGPMPRSNLRRILAFFTGYLNLTLDIDTLMFQFQSPGEQLALRPTVQGQPCRGPWDVHDFNFHGGYPLRLVRAGRYLHQWLILNATCGNSTATLEFRVWPQSVDLHIIPEDGASVPGFQEELGHATSTVMGGPGYGAAAYCLRCQDACLWKRLIASGPRGCCPLGEGLCGSGPKPACSVPLNDWNAGSVPRLTVRDAAEGPLWPALSTGSLFPGKRHIWGDGQAWRVELSSRNESIVQNDGYEVILTNPTVESIDFRVIFHIAAPKKITGVAAALHNGTTKRPSGLHLQISKNWHDNECFWDRIRYDGEWYSAVVHVRVPPRSRLKGELLVAYQFFGKLHTVSHAQLCLIGWVGSNGLWEEVGLGTEGESITFEPNLQQRRNLVLDTRPFLVCKMDEPKCTCQKEVNASGRFAQHLCHVDKVDGCVGDVNVTGWTENHGGSDFLTAVDPGGSFQYLTNVTVTHTSNGPRLTNATYTGVTVDGAIRVERTVSTWATEDFPRHLHSFRYEVLKNVTYRRLAFYLLGGDWYNNVLSPSLAFGDSKGLQHHVSNISASLEQFEYSKDLKNVKFCQEPPCWFALLTQTTQADRYAHRGLVVRRWRGRMGGEELPEDRGFAFSVIGSRQWGEATPTLGLELGPGKKSLEAGDVISADLELLLYPKTEEVYYGPSMRLRNWLSMEPWEVVQRAAVEAQLKVQVVEGVLQRSYPPRVAVSAEGRAEFRFHVPEGYPGLMPLTIAGISNGGGRLCIWDDGCKELGEGGEFQTDYIPGEGFAHTFSLMPAEFGSERLFIFEEVCLT
;
A
#
# COMPACT_ATOMS: atom_id res chain seq x y z
N MET A 1 38.84 -36.56 -34.36
CA MET A 1 38.53 -35.15 -34.08
C MET A 1 37.88 -35.08 -32.70
N ALA A 2 38.63 -34.53 -31.75
CA ALA A 2 38.35 -34.56 -30.33
C ALA A 2 37.15 -33.71 -29.94
N GLY A 3 36.50 -34.11 -28.84
CA GLY A 3 35.27 -33.53 -28.31
C GLY A 3 35.35 -32.03 -28.10
N ALA A 4 34.31 -31.34 -28.58
CA ALA A 4 34.00 -29.99 -28.18
C ALA A 4 33.60 -30.02 -26.69
N ALA A 5 34.57 -29.74 -25.81
CA ALA A 5 34.29 -29.35 -24.45
C ALA A 5 33.38 -28.10 -24.50
N VAL A 6 32.12 -28.25 -24.10
CA VAL A 6 31.21 -27.14 -23.83
C VAL A 6 31.85 -26.36 -22.69
N ARG A 7 32.58 -25.29 -23.01
CA ARG A 7 33.04 -24.33 -22.00
C ARG A 7 31.79 -23.75 -21.34
N PRO A 8 31.67 -23.76 -19.99
CA PRO A 8 30.60 -23.03 -19.32
C PRO A 8 30.71 -21.57 -19.78
N GLN A 9 29.66 -21.06 -20.43
CA GLN A 9 29.60 -19.62 -20.69
C GLN A 9 29.61 -18.92 -19.34
N VAL A 10 30.66 -18.13 -19.10
CA VAL A 10 30.80 -17.34 -17.88
C VAL A 10 29.71 -16.27 -17.91
N LEU A 11 28.78 -16.33 -16.96
CA LEU A 11 27.72 -15.33 -16.81
C LEU A 11 28.33 -13.98 -16.42
N ARG A 12 27.90 -12.91 -17.08
CA ARG A 12 28.33 -11.54 -16.74
C ARG A 12 27.59 -11.02 -15.51
N GLN A 13 28.18 -10.12 -14.73
CA GLN A 13 27.40 -9.32 -13.77
C GLN A 13 26.62 -8.26 -14.56
N ALA A 14 25.32 -8.17 -14.31
CA ALA A 14 24.50 -7.11 -14.86
C ALA A 14 24.66 -5.84 -14.00
N PRO A 15 24.92 -4.67 -14.61
CA PRO A 15 24.73 -3.38 -13.94
C PRO A 15 23.28 -3.24 -13.47
N PHE A 16 23.05 -2.52 -12.36
CA PHE A 16 21.68 -2.32 -11.85
C PHE A 16 20.83 -1.47 -12.78
N GLU A 17 21.46 -0.59 -13.54
CA GLU A 17 20.87 0.30 -14.53
C GLU A 17 20.27 -0.50 -15.70
N GLU A 18 20.92 -1.59 -16.13
CA GLU A 18 20.37 -2.51 -17.14
C GLU A 18 19.12 -3.25 -16.62
N ALA A 19 19.01 -3.42 -15.30
CA ALA A 19 17.88 -4.11 -14.67
C ALA A 19 16.65 -3.21 -14.46
N LEU A 20 16.83 -1.90 -14.57
CA LEU A 20 15.82 -0.86 -14.34
C LEU A 20 15.07 -0.45 -15.61
N ASP A 21 15.04 -1.30 -16.65
CA ASP A 21 14.41 -1.02 -17.95
C ASP A 21 13.02 -0.34 -17.78
N PRO A 22 12.82 0.92 -18.23
CA PRO A 22 11.56 1.64 -18.09
C PRO A 22 10.39 0.97 -18.82
N ARG A 23 10.63 0.04 -19.75
CA ARG A 23 9.57 -0.79 -20.34
C ARG A 23 9.08 -1.91 -19.41
N ALA A 24 9.81 -2.19 -18.32
CA ALA A 24 9.45 -3.11 -17.25
C ALA A 24 8.72 -2.41 -16.10
N PHE A 25 8.59 -1.06 -16.13
CA PHE A 25 7.57 -0.33 -15.40
C PHE A 25 6.21 -0.71 -15.99
N VAL A 26 5.76 -1.91 -15.64
CA VAL A 26 4.35 -2.19 -15.57
C VAL A 26 3.86 -1.14 -14.59
N GLN A 27 3.13 -0.13 -15.09
CA GLN A 27 2.24 0.65 -14.25
C GLN A 27 1.64 -0.35 -13.29
N SER A 28 1.98 -0.24 -12.01
CA SER A 28 1.40 -1.06 -10.98
C SER A 28 -0.07 -0.63 -10.88
N SER A 29 -0.87 -1.00 -11.86
CA SER A 29 -2.25 -1.38 -11.64
C SER A 29 -2.20 -2.72 -10.92
N TRP A 30 -1.69 -2.70 -9.69
CA TRP A 30 -2.07 -3.72 -8.73
C TRP A 30 -3.42 -3.26 -8.18
N LEU A 31 -4.41 -4.13 -8.42
CA LEU A 31 -5.82 -4.02 -8.01
C LEU A 31 -6.69 -3.07 -8.84
N TYR A 32 -6.90 -3.39 -10.13
CA TYR A 32 -8.26 -3.20 -10.65
C TYR A 32 -9.16 -4.26 -10.04
N GLY A 33 -9.96 -3.81 -9.08
CA GLY A 33 -10.96 -4.56 -8.33
C GLY A 33 -10.67 -4.49 -6.84
N PRO A 34 -11.67 -4.23 -5.98
CA PRO A 34 -11.46 -4.39 -4.54
C PRO A 34 -10.89 -5.80 -4.25
N PRO A 35 -9.98 -5.98 -3.28
CA PRO A 35 -9.67 -7.31 -2.75
C PRO A 35 -10.83 -7.75 -1.85
N ARG A 36 -12.03 -7.80 -2.41
CA ARG A 36 -13.27 -8.32 -1.85
C ARG A 36 -14.10 -8.73 -3.08
N GLY A 37 -14.80 -9.86 -3.11
CA GLY A 37 -15.63 -10.24 -1.98
C GLY A 37 -16.64 -9.14 -1.61
N GLU A 38 -16.74 -8.03 -2.36
CA GLU A 38 -17.92 -7.20 -2.32
C GLU A 38 -18.94 -7.97 -3.15
N LEU A 39 -19.74 -8.73 -2.40
CA LEU A 39 -21.16 -8.79 -2.69
C LEU A 39 -21.59 -7.40 -3.14
N HIS A 40 -21.74 -7.26 -4.45
CA HIS A 40 -22.33 -6.10 -5.11
C HIS A 40 -23.54 -5.63 -4.28
N PRO A 41 -23.80 -4.33 -4.08
CA PRO A 41 -24.88 -3.83 -3.22
C PRO A 41 -26.27 -4.40 -3.51
N TRP A 42 -26.54 -4.85 -4.75
CA TRP A 42 -27.80 -5.53 -5.08
C TRP A 42 -27.99 -6.87 -4.33
N ALA A 43 -26.92 -7.54 -3.91
CA ALA A 43 -26.99 -8.83 -3.22
C ALA A 43 -27.36 -8.70 -1.73
N TRP A 44 -27.04 -7.58 -1.08
CA TRP A 44 -27.34 -7.35 0.34
C TRP A 44 -28.71 -6.68 0.57
N ASP A 45 -29.13 -5.76 -0.30
CA ASP A 45 -30.44 -5.12 -0.16
C ASP A 45 -31.61 -6.08 -0.46
N LEU A 46 -31.35 -7.15 -1.23
CA LEU A 46 -32.30 -8.27 -1.41
C LEU A 46 -32.32 -9.26 -0.24
N TRP A 47 -31.25 -9.35 0.56
CA TRP A 47 -31.13 -10.32 1.66
C TRP A 47 -31.81 -9.85 2.94
N ARG A 48 -31.71 -8.55 3.27
CA ARG A 48 -32.43 -7.94 4.40
C ARG A 48 -33.95 -7.87 4.17
N ALA A 49 -34.40 -7.86 2.91
CA ALA A 49 -35.82 -7.81 2.59
C ALA A 49 -36.59 -9.13 2.87
N ASN A 50 -35.91 -10.27 3.11
CA ASN A 50 -36.54 -11.59 3.15
C ASN A 50 -36.31 -12.46 4.42
N GLY A 51 -35.78 -11.90 5.52
CA GLY A 51 -35.98 -12.45 6.88
C GLY A 51 -35.45 -13.86 7.20
N SER A 52 -34.36 -14.36 6.60
CA SER A 52 -33.80 -15.69 6.88
C SER A 52 -32.72 -15.68 7.99
N VAL A 53 -32.77 -16.63 8.94
CA VAL A 53 -32.00 -16.64 10.21
C VAL A 53 -31.03 -17.85 10.39
N ASP A 54 -30.92 -18.78 9.44
CA ASP A 54 -30.22 -20.05 9.68
C ASP A 54 -28.93 -20.25 8.86
N CYS A 55 -27.80 -19.83 9.43
CA CYS A 55 -26.47 -20.40 9.16
C CYS A 55 -25.93 -20.96 10.48
N SER A 56 -25.94 -22.29 10.68
CA SER A 56 -25.31 -22.92 11.85
C SER A 56 -24.30 -24.00 11.44
N PHE A 57 -23.14 -24.02 12.10
CA PHE A 57 -22.07 -25.01 11.87
C PHE A 57 -22.44 -26.39 12.46
N PRO A 58 -22.11 -27.52 11.80
CA PRO A 58 -22.40 -28.85 12.33
C PRO A 58 -21.50 -29.20 13.53
N LYS A 59 -22.11 -29.74 14.58
CA LYS A 59 -21.54 -29.96 15.93
C LYS A 59 -20.58 -31.17 16.11
N SER A 60 -20.17 -31.92 15.09
CA SER A 60 -19.25 -33.06 15.31
C SER A 60 -18.15 -33.23 14.25
N ARG A 61 -16.94 -33.54 14.74
CA ARG A 61 -15.70 -33.84 14.00
C ARG A 61 -15.52 -35.34 13.87
N GLN A 62 -15.34 -35.86 12.66
CA GLN A 62 -14.46 -37.00 12.35
C GLN A 62 -14.28 -37.12 10.82
N GLY A 63 -13.03 -37.24 10.36
CA GLY A 63 -12.66 -37.66 9.00
C GLY A 63 -12.82 -36.62 7.88
N ARG A 64 -11.70 -36.26 7.24
CA ARG A 64 -11.57 -35.53 5.95
C ARG A 64 -12.74 -34.62 5.55
N LYS A 65 -12.70 -33.33 5.93
CA LYS A 65 -13.66 -32.34 5.43
C LYS A 65 -13.08 -31.46 4.32
N ILE A 66 -13.74 -31.55 3.16
CA ILE A 66 -13.86 -30.49 2.16
C ILE A 66 -14.57 -29.31 2.86
N TYR A 67 -14.05 -28.09 2.70
CA TYR A 67 -14.60 -26.86 3.28
C TYR A 67 -16.02 -26.56 2.72
N GLU A 68 -16.90 -25.95 3.53
CA GLU A 68 -18.19 -25.36 3.08
C GLU A 68 -18.10 -23.82 3.04
N PRO A 69 -17.97 -23.20 1.85
CA PRO A 69 -18.08 -21.74 1.68
C PRO A 69 -19.46 -21.31 1.15
N CYS A 70 -19.86 -20.11 1.56
CA CYS A 70 -21.02 -19.23 1.24
C CYS A 70 -22.16 -19.78 0.35
N GLY A 71 -23.41 -19.61 0.82
CA GLY A 71 -24.65 -20.20 0.30
C GLY A 71 -25.07 -19.84 -1.15
N PRO A 72 -26.21 -20.41 -1.61
CA PRO A 72 -26.59 -20.48 -3.03
C PRO A 72 -27.03 -19.15 -3.68
N MET A 73 -26.92 -19.05 -5.02
CA MET A 73 -27.18 -17.82 -5.79
C MET A 73 -28.68 -17.49 -5.97
N PRO A 74 -29.18 -16.28 -5.64
CA PRO A 74 -30.62 -15.98 -5.56
C PRO A 74 -31.38 -16.02 -6.91
N ARG A 75 -32.68 -16.33 -6.86
CA ARG A 75 -33.62 -16.56 -8.00
C ARG A 75 -33.83 -15.38 -8.96
N SER A 76 -33.54 -14.13 -8.56
CA SER A 76 -33.90 -12.93 -9.34
C SER A 76 -33.03 -12.66 -10.58
N ASN A 77 -31.97 -13.45 -10.79
CA ASN A 77 -31.20 -13.40 -12.03
C ASN A 77 -31.95 -14.15 -13.15
N LEU A 78 -32.83 -13.43 -13.84
CA LEU A 78 -33.60 -13.93 -14.99
C LEU A 78 -32.73 -14.40 -16.19
N ARG A 79 -31.40 -14.31 -16.12
CA ARG A 79 -30.46 -14.86 -17.10
C ARG A 79 -29.58 -15.92 -16.44
N ARG A 80 -29.77 -17.18 -16.86
CA ARG A 80 -29.11 -18.41 -16.36
C ARG A 80 -27.67 -18.58 -16.88
N ILE A 81 -27.03 -17.48 -17.28
CA ILE A 81 -25.72 -17.42 -17.92
C ILE A 81 -24.80 -16.55 -17.07
N LEU A 82 -23.69 -17.12 -16.60
CA LEU A 82 -22.60 -16.38 -15.97
C LEU A 82 -21.63 -15.91 -17.06
N ALA A 83 -21.34 -14.61 -17.12
CA ALA A 83 -20.41 -14.04 -18.09
C ALA A 83 -19.22 -13.39 -17.38
N PHE A 84 -18.01 -13.65 -17.87
CA PHE A 84 -16.75 -13.13 -17.35
C PHE A 84 -15.96 -12.46 -18.47
N PHE A 85 -15.46 -11.26 -18.21
CA PHE A 85 -14.71 -10.44 -19.17
C PHE A 85 -13.34 -10.11 -18.56
N THR A 86 -12.27 -10.67 -19.11
CA THR A 86 -10.91 -10.48 -18.58
C THR A 86 -10.03 -9.56 -19.44
N GLY A 87 -10.60 -8.96 -20.50
CA GLY A 87 -9.87 -8.18 -21.51
C GLY A 87 -9.08 -9.02 -22.53
N TYR A 88 -8.78 -10.27 -22.20
CA TYR A 88 -8.09 -11.24 -23.08
C TYR A 88 -8.98 -12.40 -23.51
N LEU A 89 -10.02 -12.70 -22.72
CA LEU A 89 -10.93 -13.82 -22.91
C LEU A 89 -12.33 -13.44 -22.41
N ASN A 90 -13.35 -13.74 -23.22
CA ASN A 90 -14.75 -13.73 -22.79
C ASN A 90 -15.16 -15.17 -22.48
N LEU A 91 -15.75 -15.37 -21.31
CA LEU A 91 -16.24 -16.68 -20.88
C LEU A 91 -17.72 -16.57 -20.55
N THR A 92 -18.53 -17.50 -21.06
CA THR A 92 -19.92 -17.69 -20.65
C THR A 92 -20.15 -19.11 -20.15
N LEU A 93 -20.86 -19.25 -19.03
CA LEU A 93 -21.31 -20.53 -18.48
C LEU A 93 -22.83 -20.53 -18.39
N ASP A 94 -23.47 -21.42 -19.14
CA ASP A 94 -24.89 -21.72 -18.99
C ASP A 94 -25.08 -22.77 -17.89
N ILE A 95 -25.78 -22.40 -16.82
CA ILE A 95 -25.87 -23.24 -15.62
C ILE A 95 -26.73 -24.48 -15.85
N ASP A 96 -27.81 -24.39 -16.65
CA ASP A 96 -28.74 -25.50 -16.88
C ASP A 96 -28.13 -26.58 -17.77
N THR A 97 -27.39 -26.15 -18.78
CA THR A 97 -26.75 -27.04 -19.77
C THR A 97 -25.30 -27.37 -19.42
N LEU A 98 -24.73 -26.71 -18.39
CA LEU A 98 -23.32 -26.76 -18.01
C LEU A 98 -22.38 -26.50 -19.19
N MET A 99 -22.81 -25.66 -20.12
CA MET A 99 -22.04 -25.32 -21.30
C MET A 99 -21.09 -24.18 -20.98
N PHE A 100 -19.80 -24.43 -21.11
CA PHE A 100 -18.77 -23.42 -21.01
C PHE A 100 -18.38 -22.96 -22.41
N GLN A 101 -18.49 -21.67 -22.68
CA GLN A 101 -18.07 -21.08 -23.95
C GLN A 101 -16.97 -20.07 -23.66
N PHE A 102 -15.89 -20.21 -24.40
CA PHE A 102 -14.70 -19.39 -24.31
C PHE A 102 -14.47 -18.71 -25.65
N GLN A 103 -14.33 -17.40 -25.65
CA GLN A 103 -14.14 -16.59 -26.85
C GLN A 103 -12.90 -15.71 -26.69
N SER A 104 -11.93 -15.89 -27.59
CA SER A 104 -10.76 -15.03 -27.76
C SER A 104 -10.83 -14.36 -29.15
N PRO A 105 -10.01 -13.32 -29.44
CA PRO A 105 -10.01 -12.70 -30.76
C PRO A 105 -9.67 -13.72 -31.87
N GLY A 106 -10.69 -14.10 -32.66
CA GLY A 106 -10.55 -14.97 -33.83
C GLY A 106 -10.98 -16.44 -33.66
N GLU A 107 -11.19 -16.96 -32.44
CA GLU A 107 -11.54 -18.36 -32.19
C GLU A 107 -12.51 -18.55 -31.01
N GLN A 108 -13.29 -19.64 -31.04
CA GLN A 108 -14.23 -20.02 -29.99
C GLN A 108 -14.03 -21.50 -29.60
N LEU A 109 -14.01 -21.76 -28.29
CA LEU A 109 -14.02 -23.09 -27.70
C LEU A 109 -15.29 -23.24 -26.86
N ALA A 110 -16.07 -24.29 -27.10
CA ALA A 110 -17.15 -24.69 -26.21
C ALA A 110 -16.86 -26.07 -25.61
N LEU A 111 -17.05 -26.20 -24.29
CA LEU A 111 -16.87 -27.43 -23.55
C LEU A 111 -18.18 -27.80 -22.88
N ARG A 112 -18.60 -29.05 -23.08
CA ARG A 112 -19.77 -29.63 -22.43
C ARG A 112 -19.40 -30.91 -21.71
N PRO A 113 -19.64 -31.01 -20.39
CA PRO A 113 -19.46 -32.25 -19.65
C PRO A 113 -20.41 -33.35 -20.20
N THR A 114 -19.93 -34.58 -20.40
CA THR A 114 -20.74 -35.69 -20.93
C THR A 114 -20.59 -37.00 -20.16
N VAL A 115 -21.62 -37.85 -20.21
CA VAL A 115 -21.59 -39.24 -19.75
C VAL A 115 -22.15 -40.15 -20.84
N GLN A 116 -21.35 -41.07 -21.36
CA GLN A 116 -21.69 -42.02 -22.43
C GLN A 116 -22.22 -41.29 -23.69
N GLY A 117 -21.65 -40.11 -23.98
CA GLY A 117 -22.08 -39.24 -25.08
C GLY A 117 -23.33 -38.39 -24.81
N GLN A 118 -23.95 -38.49 -23.63
CA GLN A 118 -25.06 -37.64 -23.22
C GLN A 118 -24.58 -36.44 -22.38
N PRO A 119 -25.05 -35.21 -22.60
CA PRO A 119 -24.61 -34.04 -21.84
C PRO A 119 -25.07 -34.11 -20.38
N CYS A 120 -24.20 -33.71 -19.46
CA CYS A 120 -24.63 -33.46 -18.09
C CYS A 120 -25.56 -32.25 -18.04
N ARG A 121 -26.43 -32.24 -17.05
CA ARG A 121 -27.33 -31.13 -16.76
C ARG A 121 -26.92 -30.47 -15.47
N GLY A 122 -27.15 -29.17 -15.41
CA GLY A 122 -27.04 -28.39 -14.20
C GLY A 122 -27.87 -28.98 -13.06
N PRO A 123 -27.59 -28.57 -11.83
CA PRO A 123 -28.41 -28.96 -10.69
C PRO A 123 -29.88 -28.62 -10.96
N TRP A 124 -30.76 -29.57 -10.65
CA TRP A 124 -32.20 -29.31 -10.64
C TRP A 124 -32.50 -28.19 -9.63
N ASP A 125 -33.47 -27.32 -9.94
CA ASP A 125 -34.05 -26.40 -8.95
C ASP A 125 -34.78 -27.25 -7.93
N VAL A 126 -34.06 -27.70 -6.91
CA VAL A 126 -34.63 -28.46 -5.80
C VAL A 126 -35.35 -27.44 -4.93
N HIS A 127 -36.61 -27.11 -5.28
CA HIS A 127 -37.74 -26.76 -4.41
C HIS A 127 -38.72 -25.74 -5.01
N ASP A 128 -39.73 -26.30 -5.67
CA ASP A 128 -41.13 -25.86 -5.64
C ASP A 128 -41.78 -26.10 -4.25
N PHE A 129 -40.98 -26.26 -3.17
CA PHE A 129 -41.46 -26.50 -1.81
C PHE A 129 -40.59 -25.78 -0.76
N ASN A 130 -41.05 -24.60 -0.36
CA ASN A 130 -40.98 -24.00 0.98
C ASN A 130 -39.66 -23.67 1.71
N PHE A 131 -38.46 -23.76 1.12
CA PHE A 131 -37.26 -23.19 1.75
C PHE A 131 -36.36 -22.41 0.78
N HIS A 132 -35.87 -21.25 1.25
CA HIS A 132 -35.08 -20.27 0.51
C HIS A 132 -33.71 -20.83 0.06
N GLY A 133 -33.62 -21.40 -1.14
CA GLY A 133 -32.37 -21.90 -1.71
C GLY A 133 -32.23 -21.53 -3.19
N GLY A 134 -31.15 -20.85 -3.54
CA GLY A 134 -30.77 -20.55 -4.92
C GLY A 134 -30.07 -21.71 -5.64
N TYR A 135 -29.40 -21.44 -6.78
CA TYR A 135 -28.55 -22.44 -7.44
C TYR A 135 -27.35 -22.83 -6.54
N PRO A 136 -26.99 -24.12 -6.41
CA PRO A 136 -25.88 -24.61 -5.58
C PRO A 136 -24.51 -24.38 -6.25
N LEU A 137 -24.28 -23.14 -6.66
CA LEU A 137 -23.09 -22.68 -7.35
C LEU A 137 -22.26 -21.84 -6.37
N ARG A 138 -20.98 -22.17 -6.22
CA ARG A 138 -20.09 -21.64 -5.17
C ARG A 138 -18.83 -21.04 -5.77
N LEU A 139 -18.53 -19.78 -5.48
CA LEU A 139 -17.23 -19.17 -5.76
C LEU A 139 -16.25 -19.58 -4.65
N VAL A 140 -15.18 -20.28 -5.00
CA VAL A 140 -14.29 -20.92 -3.99
C VAL A 140 -13.12 -20.03 -3.60
N ARG A 141 -12.63 -19.16 -4.51
CA ARG A 141 -11.47 -18.28 -4.27
C ARG A 141 -11.26 -17.25 -5.39
N ALA A 142 -10.65 -16.11 -5.06
CA ALA A 142 -9.90 -15.24 -5.98
C ALA A 142 -8.49 -15.00 -5.41
N GLY A 143 -7.46 -15.00 -6.25
CA GLY A 143 -6.06 -14.73 -5.86
C GLY A 143 -5.03 -15.57 -6.63
N ARG A 144 -5.08 -16.90 -6.52
CA ARG A 144 -4.20 -17.81 -7.32
C ARG A 144 -4.71 -18.01 -8.76
N TYR A 145 -6.02 -17.86 -8.95
CA TYR A 145 -6.75 -18.02 -10.20
C TYR A 145 -7.46 -16.71 -10.51
N LEU A 146 -7.69 -16.43 -11.80
CA LEU A 146 -8.61 -15.37 -12.22
C LEU A 146 -10.03 -15.68 -11.72
N HIS A 147 -10.46 -16.94 -11.83
CA HIS A 147 -11.74 -17.44 -11.30
C HIS A 147 -11.63 -18.91 -10.86
N GLN A 148 -12.29 -19.31 -9.76
CA GLN A 148 -12.47 -20.71 -9.36
C GLN A 148 -13.88 -20.94 -8.82
N TRP A 149 -14.64 -21.84 -9.44
CA TRP A 149 -16.02 -22.12 -9.06
C TRP A 149 -16.28 -23.61 -8.89
N LEU A 150 -17.24 -23.93 -8.02
CA LEU A 150 -17.83 -25.24 -7.85
C LEU A 150 -19.32 -25.19 -8.17
N ILE A 151 -19.79 -26.15 -8.95
CA ILE A 151 -21.20 -26.38 -9.23
C ILE A 151 -21.52 -27.74 -8.63
N LEU A 152 -22.36 -27.75 -7.60
CA LEU A 152 -22.71 -28.98 -6.90
C LEU A 152 -24.00 -29.56 -7.47
N ASN A 153 -24.22 -30.86 -7.21
CA ASN A 153 -25.45 -31.57 -7.59
C ASN A 153 -25.78 -31.54 -9.09
N ALA A 154 -24.79 -31.41 -9.98
CA ALA A 154 -25.03 -31.60 -11.40
C ALA A 154 -25.43 -33.05 -11.69
N THR A 155 -26.33 -33.25 -12.65
CA THR A 155 -26.78 -34.59 -13.04
C THR A 155 -26.03 -35.03 -14.28
N CYS A 156 -25.21 -36.05 -14.15
CA CYS A 156 -24.36 -36.61 -15.20
C CYS A 156 -24.75 -38.07 -15.43
N GLY A 157 -25.65 -38.34 -16.38
CA GLY A 157 -26.26 -39.67 -16.52
C GLY A 157 -27.18 -39.98 -15.32
N ASN A 158 -26.92 -41.10 -14.64
CA ASN A 158 -27.65 -41.50 -13.42
C ASN A 158 -26.94 -41.10 -12.11
N SER A 159 -25.81 -40.40 -12.21
CA SER A 159 -24.98 -40.02 -11.06
C SER A 159 -25.02 -38.51 -10.83
N THR A 160 -24.87 -38.10 -9.56
CA THR A 160 -24.59 -36.70 -9.21
C THR A 160 -23.10 -36.42 -9.30
N ALA A 161 -22.76 -35.21 -9.75
CA ALA A 161 -21.39 -34.77 -9.88
C ALA A 161 -21.22 -33.33 -9.40
N THR A 162 -20.03 -33.08 -8.87
CA THR A 162 -19.52 -31.74 -8.63
C THR A 162 -18.65 -31.32 -9.80
N LEU A 163 -18.93 -30.17 -10.41
CA LEU A 163 -18.06 -29.57 -11.40
C LEU A 163 -17.18 -28.51 -10.74
N GLU A 164 -15.89 -28.57 -11.01
CA GLU A 164 -14.94 -27.53 -10.65
C GLU A 164 -14.38 -26.89 -11.90
N PHE A 165 -14.37 -25.56 -11.96
CA PHE A 165 -13.78 -24.83 -13.08
C PHE A 165 -12.81 -23.77 -12.55
N ARG A 166 -11.63 -23.69 -13.17
CA ARG A 166 -10.51 -22.81 -12.79
C ARG A 166 -10.00 -22.06 -14.02
N VAL A 167 -9.89 -20.74 -13.91
CA VAL A 167 -9.32 -19.85 -14.93
C VAL A 167 -7.99 -19.32 -14.45
N TRP A 168 -6.96 -19.53 -15.25
CA TRP A 168 -5.64 -18.93 -15.09
C TRP A 168 -5.43 -17.85 -16.17
N PRO A 169 -4.45 -16.95 -16.00
CA PRO A 169 -4.10 -15.99 -17.05
C PRO A 169 -3.73 -16.64 -18.39
N GLN A 170 -3.24 -17.88 -18.37
CA GLN A 170 -2.73 -18.57 -19.56
C GLN A 170 -3.35 -19.96 -19.79
N SER A 171 -4.31 -20.39 -18.96
CA SER A 171 -4.96 -21.70 -19.10
C SER A 171 -6.34 -21.74 -18.47
N VAL A 172 -7.12 -22.75 -18.82
CA VAL A 172 -8.40 -23.06 -18.17
C VAL A 172 -8.44 -24.55 -17.86
N ASP A 173 -8.86 -24.89 -16.64
CA ASP A 173 -9.07 -26.26 -16.19
C ASP A 173 -10.53 -26.49 -15.82
N LEU A 174 -11.10 -27.60 -16.28
CA LEU A 174 -12.44 -28.06 -15.92
C LEU A 174 -12.35 -29.48 -15.40
N HIS A 175 -13.02 -29.73 -14.28
CA HIS A 175 -13.11 -31.03 -13.64
C HIS A 175 -14.56 -31.40 -13.39
N ILE A 176 -14.86 -32.68 -13.56
CA ILE A 176 -16.14 -33.28 -13.19
C ILE A 176 -15.81 -34.42 -12.22
N ILE A 177 -16.32 -34.28 -11.00
CA ILE A 177 -16.05 -35.19 -9.89
C ILE A 177 -17.38 -35.87 -9.54
N PRO A 178 -17.56 -37.16 -9.85
CA PRO A 178 -18.74 -37.92 -9.48
C PRO A 178 -18.78 -38.09 -7.96
N GLU A 179 -19.95 -37.89 -7.34
CA GLU A 179 -20.09 -37.98 -5.88
C GLU A 179 -20.15 -39.43 -5.39
N ASP A 180 -20.61 -40.34 -6.23
CA ASP A 180 -20.69 -41.79 -5.99
C ASP A 180 -19.40 -42.55 -6.38
N GLY A 181 -18.39 -41.85 -6.91
CA GLY A 181 -17.16 -42.45 -7.40
C GLY A 181 -17.29 -43.25 -8.71
N ALA A 182 -18.41 -43.13 -9.43
CA ALA A 182 -18.63 -43.83 -10.70
C ALA A 182 -17.68 -43.34 -11.82
N SER A 183 -17.53 -44.11 -12.91
CA SER A 183 -16.72 -43.71 -14.06
C SER A 183 -17.38 -42.55 -14.82
N VAL A 184 -16.68 -41.41 -14.98
CA VAL A 184 -17.19 -40.23 -15.73
C VAL A 184 -16.60 -40.15 -17.15
N PRO A 185 -17.43 -40.19 -18.20
CA PRO A 185 -17.04 -40.05 -19.61
C PRO A 185 -16.75 -38.61 -20.07
N GLY A 186 -15.81 -37.93 -19.41
CA GLY A 186 -15.15 -36.69 -19.88
C GLY A 186 -16.02 -35.57 -20.50
N PHE A 187 -15.54 -34.92 -21.56
CA PHE A 187 -16.09 -33.68 -22.12
C PHE A 187 -16.28 -33.77 -23.63
N GLN A 188 -17.38 -33.24 -24.16
CA GLN A 188 -17.51 -32.88 -25.56
C GLN A 188 -16.89 -31.49 -25.80
N GLU A 189 -15.99 -31.42 -26.77
CA GLU A 189 -15.21 -30.25 -27.14
C GLU A 189 -15.67 -29.78 -28.53
N GLU A 190 -16.00 -28.49 -28.66
CA GLU A 190 -16.31 -27.84 -29.92
C GLU A 190 -15.30 -26.70 -30.13
N LEU A 191 -14.35 -26.87 -31.05
CA LEU A 191 -13.35 -25.86 -31.40
C LEU A 191 -13.61 -25.40 -32.84
N GLY A 192 -14.10 -24.18 -33.01
CA GLY A 192 -14.58 -23.70 -34.32
C GLY A 192 -15.70 -24.59 -34.88
N HIS A 193 -15.45 -25.28 -36.00
CA HIS A 193 -16.40 -26.21 -36.63
C HIS A 193 -16.14 -27.69 -36.31
N ALA A 194 -15.11 -28.01 -35.52
CA ALA A 194 -14.75 -29.39 -35.18
C ALA A 194 -15.33 -29.79 -33.82
N THR A 195 -15.93 -30.99 -33.73
CA THR A 195 -16.42 -31.58 -32.48
C THR A 195 -15.61 -32.83 -32.14
N SER A 196 -15.06 -32.92 -30.93
CA SER A 196 -14.35 -34.11 -30.41
C SER A 196 -14.81 -34.47 -29.00
N THR A 197 -14.66 -35.73 -28.60
CA THR A 197 -15.00 -36.19 -27.24
C THR A 197 -13.73 -36.59 -26.48
N VAL A 198 -13.57 -36.06 -25.28
CA VAL A 198 -12.56 -36.45 -24.29
C VAL A 198 -13.09 -37.59 -23.47
N MET A 199 -12.36 -38.70 -23.44
CA MET A 199 -12.60 -39.76 -22.46
C MET A 199 -11.90 -39.40 -21.14
N GLY A 200 -12.66 -39.37 -20.04
CA GLY A 200 -12.13 -39.19 -18.68
C GLY A 200 -11.40 -40.43 -18.16
N GLY A 201 -10.57 -40.27 -17.13
CA GLY A 201 -9.94 -41.38 -16.41
C GLY A 201 -10.88 -42.00 -15.37
N PRO A 202 -10.53 -43.15 -14.77
CA PRO A 202 -11.32 -43.74 -13.70
C PRO A 202 -11.39 -42.77 -12.50
N GLY A 203 -12.61 -42.38 -12.13
CA GLY A 203 -12.92 -41.59 -10.94
C GLY A 203 -13.12 -40.07 -11.14
N TYR A 204 -12.72 -39.48 -12.27
CA TYR A 204 -13.03 -38.08 -12.62
C TYR A 204 -12.76 -37.76 -14.10
N GLY A 205 -13.46 -36.78 -14.66
CA GLY A 205 -13.16 -36.19 -15.96
C GLY A 205 -12.39 -34.88 -15.80
N ALA A 206 -11.35 -34.64 -16.60
CA ALA A 206 -10.63 -33.37 -16.61
C ALA A 206 -10.32 -32.91 -18.05
N ALA A 207 -10.47 -31.62 -18.31
CA ALA A 207 -10.04 -30.97 -19.54
C ALA A 207 -9.24 -29.71 -19.18
N ALA A 208 -8.05 -29.57 -19.77
CA ALA A 208 -7.17 -28.44 -19.53
C ALA A 208 -6.65 -27.88 -20.84
N TYR A 209 -6.70 -26.56 -20.98
CA TYR A 209 -6.38 -25.83 -22.20
C TYR A 209 -5.39 -24.72 -21.92
N CYS A 210 -4.38 -24.59 -22.79
CA CYS A 210 -3.51 -23.42 -22.79
C CYS A 210 -4.06 -22.34 -23.73
N LEU A 211 -4.20 -21.12 -23.19
CA LEU A 211 -4.66 -19.92 -23.88
C LEU A 211 -3.56 -19.28 -24.73
N ARG A 212 -2.28 -19.55 -24.47
CA ARG A 212 -1.14 -18.95 -25.19
C ARG A 212 0.07 -19.89 -25.20
N CYS A 213 0.23 -20.67 -26.28
CA CYS A 213 1.45 -21.46 -26.50
C CYS A 213 2.51 -20.63 -27.24
N GLN A 214 3.79 -20.88 -26.98
CA GLN A 214 4.92 -20.06 -27.46
C GLN A 214 5.01 -19.95 -29.00
N ASP A 215 4.44 -20.88 -29.78
CA ASP A 215 4.63 -20.91 -31.24
C ASP A 215 3.36 -21.28 -32.05
N ALA A 216 2.33 -20.42 -32.03
CA ALA A 216 1.15 -20.49 -32.92
C ALA A 216 0.17 -21.67 -32.70
N CYS A 217 -0.72 -21.50 -31.72
CA CYS A 217 -2.15 -21.89 -31.73
C CYS A 217 -2.78 -21.30 -30.46
N LEU A 218 -3.92 -20.62 -30.58
CA LEU A 218 -4.79 -20.39 -29.42
C LEU A 218 -5.49 -21.73 -29.15
N TRP A 219 -5.64 -22.13 -27.88
CA TRP A 219 -6.30 -23.38 -27.47
C TRP A 219 -5.57 -24.69 -27.83
N LYS A 220 -4.39 -24.94 -27.24
CA LYS A 220 -3.79 -26.28 -27.26
C LYS A 220 -4.27 -27.12 -26.06
N ARG A 221 -4.91 -28.26 -26.35
CA ARG A 221 -5.29 -29.25 -25.33
C ARG A 221 -4.06 -29.89 -24.71
N LEU A 222 -4.02 -29.96 -23.39
CA LEU A 222 -2.95 -30.63 -22.64
C LEU A 222 -3.29 -32.13 -22.53
N ILE A 223 -2.56 -33.00 -23.26
CA ILE A 223 -2.77 -34.46 -23.21
C ILE A 223 -1.87 -35.06 -22.11
N ALA A 224 -2.47 -35.77 -21.16
CA ALA A 224 -1.75 -36.57 -20.18
C ALA A 224 -1.24 -37.87 -20.82
N SER A 225 -0.17 -37.82 -21.60
CA SER A 225 0.49 -39.04 -22.10
C SER A 225 2.01 -38.88 -22.16
N GLY A 226 2.71 -39.58 -21.25
CA GLY A 226 4.14 -39.87 -21.32
C GLY A 226 5.02 -39.13 -20.29
N PRO A 227 6.17 -39.72 -19.85
CA PRO A 227 6.87 -39.34 -18.61
C PRO A 227 7.61 -37.99 -18.63
N ARG A 228 7.42 -37.17 -19.66
CA ARG A 228 8.10 -35.87 -19.84
C ARG A 228 7.24 -34.81 -20.53
N GLY A 229 5.91 -34.92 -20.47
CA GLY A 229 5.00 -33.87 -20.91
C GLY A 229 4.60 -32.98 -19.75
N CYS A 230 4.75 -31.66 -19.87
CA CYS A 230 4.38 -30.66 -18.88
C CYS A 230 2.95 -30.87 -18.34
N CYS A 231 2.86 -31.52 -17.18
CA CYS A 231 1.68 -31.48 -16.34
C CYS A 231 1.84 -30.24 -15.44
N PRO A 232 0.99 -29.20 -15.53
CA PRO A 232 1.06 -28.05 -14.63
C PRO A 232 0.63 -28.39 -13.19
N LEU A 233 0.23 -29.64 -12.98
CA LEU A 233 -0.15 -30.22 -11.71
C LEU A 233 0.83 -31.37 -11.46
N GLY A 234 1.88 -31.13 -10.68
CA GLY A 234 2.77 -32.19 -10.21
C GLY A 234 2.01 -33.35 -9.54
N GLU A 235 2.74 -34.43 -9.28
CA GLU A 235 2.26 -35.80 -9.02
C GLU A 235 1.35 -36.04 -7.78
N GLY A 236 0.66 -35.02 -7.26
CA GLY A 236 -0.21 -35.11 -6.08
C GLY A 236 -1.67 -35.51 -6.34
N LEU A 237 -2.09 -35.77 -7.59
CA LEU A 237 -3.44 -36.28 -7.92
C LEU A 237 -3.43 -37.72 -8.46
N CYS A 238 -2.26 -38.36 -8.50
CA CYS A 238 -2.09 -39.78 -8.80
C CYS A 238 -1.53 -40.50 -7.55
N GLY A 239 -2.39 -40.89 -6.60
CA GLY A 239 -2.08 -41.91 -5.60
C GLY A 239 -1.16 -41.55 -4.42
N SER A 240 -1.79 -41.45 -3.23
CA SER A 240 -1.27 -41.61 -1.85
C SER A 240 0.03 -40.90 -1.40
N GLY A 241 -0.14 -39.74 -0.75
CA GLY A 241 0.80 -39.16 0.23
C GLY A 241 1.45 -37.85 -0.22
N PRO A 242 1.54 -36.80 0.62
CA PRO A 242 1.81 -35.45 0.15
C PRO A 242 3.29 -35.27 -0.21
N LYS A 243 3.57 -35.17 -1.51
CA LYS A 243 4.62 -34.27 -2.01
C LYS A 243 3.98 -33.29 -3.00
N PRO A 244 4.06 -31.97 -2.72
CA PRO A 244 3.31 -30.95 -3.42
C PRO A 244 3.71 -30.81 -4.89
N ALA A 245 2.71 -30.55 -5.73
CA ALA A 245 2.85 -30.24 -7.14
C ALA A 245 3.68 -28.97 -7.36
N CYS A 246 4.87 -29.15 -7.96
CA CYS A 246 5.71 -28.13 -8.57
C CYS A 246 6.09 -26.93 -7.69
N SER A 247 6.39 -27.16 -6.42
CA SER A 247 7.56 -26.50 -5.85
C SER A 247 8.78 -27.23 -6.41
N VAL A 248 9.33 -26.79 -7.53
CA VAL A 248 10.76 -27.08 -7.73
C VAL A 248 11.43 -26.34 -6.58
N PRO A 249 12.12 -27.02 -5.63
CA PRO A 249 13.10 -26.30 -4.86
C PRO A 249 14.05 -25.77 -5.93
N LEU A 250 14.03 -24.47 -6.20
CA LEU A 250 14.97 -23.85 -7.14
C LEU A 250 16.42 -23.90 -6.61
N ASN A 251 16.63 -24.71 -5.57
CA ASN A 251 17.90 -25.20 -5.03
C ASN A 251 18.44 -26.45 -5.74
N ASP A 252 17.79 -27.04 -6.74
CA ASP A 252 18.38 -28.19 -7.44
C ASP A 252 19.56 -27.73 -8.32
N TRP A 253 20.76 -27.93 -7.78
CA TRP A 253 21.98 -27.18 -8.04
C TRP A 253 22.66 -27.45 -9.40
N ASN A 254 22.09 -28.28 -10.29
CA ASN A 254 22.83 -28.88 -11.42
C ASN A 254 22.25 -28.67 -12.84
N ALA A 255 21.18 -27.90 -13.06
CA ALA A 255 20.68 -27.60 -14.41
C ALA A 255 21.08 -26.18 -14.84
N GLY A 256 22.13 -26.05 -15.66
CA GLY A 256 22.71 -24.78 -16.08
C GLY A 256 21.84 -23.86 -16.95
N SER A 257 20.58 -24.23 -17.24
CA SER A 257 19.69 -23.55 -18.20
C SER A 257 18.46 -22.87 -17.59
N VAL A 258 18.24 -22.93 -16.26
CA VAL A 258 17.02 -22.41 -15.61
C VAL A 258 17.32 -21.13 -14.80
N PRO A 259 16.47 -20.09 -14.84
CA PRO A 259 16.58 -18.93 -13.97
C PRO A 259 16.59 -19.31 -12.48
N ARG A 260 17.42 -18.62 -11.69
CA ARG A 260 17.64 -18.94 -10.26
C ARG A 260 17.58 -17.69 -9.39
N LEU A 261 16.94 -17.82 -8.23
CA LEU A 261 16.98 -16.86 -7.12
C LEU A 261 17.75 -17.50 -5.96
N THR A 262 18.74 -16.81 -5.42
CA THR A 262 19.45 -17.21 -4.21
C THR A 262 19.36 -16.08 -3.20
N VAL A 263 19.01 -16.42 -1.95
CA VAL A 263 18.99 -15.48 -0.83
C VAL A 263 19.82 -16.07 0.31
N ARG A 264 20.72 -15.26 0.87
CA ARG A 264 21.62 -15.63 1.98
C ARG A 264 21.63 -14.51 3.00
N ASP A 265 22.05 -14.78 4.24
CA ASP A 265 22.37 -13.70 5.17
C ASP A 265 23.57 -12.92 4.63
N ALA A 266 23.49 -11.59 4.66
CA ALA A 266 24.63 -10.76 4.31
C ALA A 266 25.74 -10.92 5.37
N ALA A 267 26.99 -10.93 4.92
CA ALA A 267 28.14 -10.74 5.80
C ALA A 267 28.12 -9.30 6.37
N GLU A 268 28.70 -9.11 7.56
CA GLU A 268 28.71 -7.84 8.30
C GLU A 268 29.09 -6.63 7.41
N GLY A 269 28.42 -5.49 7.61
CA GLY A 269 28.59 -4.28 6.79
C GLY A 269 28.42 -2.99 7.61
N PRO A 270 28.92 -1.85 7.10
CA PRO A 270 29.04 -0.60 7.85
C PRO A 270 27.72 0.01 8.33
N LEU A 271 26.60 -0.37 7.71
CA LEU A 271 25.26 0.12 8.08
C LEU A 271 24.65 -0.67 9.26
N TRP A 272 25.23 -1.80 9.71
CA TRP A 272 24.70 -2.66 10.78
C TRP A 272 25.77 -3.02 11.83
N PRO A 273 25.53 -2.89 13.15
CA PRO A 273 26.53 -3.21 14.18
C PRO A 273 26.86 -4.71 14.26
N ALA A 274 28.03 -5.00 14.82
CA ALA A 274 28.64 -6.33 14.95
C ALA A 274 27.67 -7.39 15.50
N LEU A 275 27.70 -8.58 14.90
CA LEU A 275 27.02 -9.75 15.44
C LEU A 275 27.60 -10.03 16.82
N SER A 276 26.81 -9.89 17.88
CA SER A 276 27.10 -10.66 19.08
C SER A 276 27.12 -12.13 18.65
N THR A 277 28.05 -12.91 19.19
CA THR A 277 28.35 -14.31 18.84
C THR A 277 27.22 -15.29 19.21
N GLY A 278 25.96 -14.90 19.02
CA GLY A 278 24.78 -15.73 19.08
C GLY A 278 24.72 -16.64 17.87
N SER A 279 24.47 -17.92 18.13
CA SER A 279 24.34 -18.99 17.16
C SER A 279 23.54 -18.59 15.91
N LEU A 280 24.18 -18.65 14.75
CA LEU A 280 23.54 -18.74 13.44
C LEU A 280 22.45 -19.82 13.53
N PHE A 281 21.18 -19.46 13.64
CA PHE A 281 20.11 -20.43 13.49
C PHE A 281 20.09 -20.84 12.01
N PRO A 282 20.36 -22.12 11.66
CA PRO A 282 20.18 -22.60 10.30
C PRO A 282 18.69 -22.85 10.08
N GLY A 283 17.89 -21.78 10.11
CA GLY A 283 16.50 -21.85 9.70
C GLY A 283 16.46 -22.22 8.22
N LYS A 284 15.74 -23.29 7.87
CA LYS A 284 15.45 -23.61 6.47
C LYS A 284 14.69 -22.42 5.87
N ARG A 285 15.36 -21.58 5.08
CA ARG A 285 14.68 -20.56 4.26
C ARG A 285 13.83 -21.27 3.23
N HIS A 286 12.55 -20.91 3.18
CA HIS A 286 11.64 -21.48 2.21
C HIS A 286 11.47 -20.49 1.05
N ILE A 287 11.95 -20.90 -0.12
CA ILE A 287 11.71 -20.21 -1.39
C ILE A 287 10.69 -21.03 -2.16
N TRP A 288 9.60 -20.39 -2.57
CA TRP A 288 8.59 -21.02 -3.42
C TRP A 288 8.38 -20.17 -4.67
N GLY A 289 8.40 -20.80 -5.83
CA GLY A 289 7.89 -20.21 -7.06
C GLY A 289 6.53 -20.78 -7.37
N ASP A 290 5.53 -19.94 -7.66
CA ASP A 290 4.21 -20.38 -8.12
C ASP A 290 4.01 -20.24 -9.63
N GLY A 291 5.07 -19.85 -10.35
CA GLY A 291 5.07 -19.56 -11.78
C GLY A 291 4.78 -18.10 -12.11
N GLN A 292 4.33 -17.29 -11.15
CA GLN A 292 4.11 -15.85 -11.32
C GLN A 292 5.06 -15.01 -10.47
N ALA A 293 5.40 -15.48 -9.27
CA ALA A 293 6.35 -14.83 -8.39
C ALA A 293 7.16 -15.83 -7.58
N TRP A 294 8.31 -15.35 -7.12
CA TRP A 294 9.17 -16.02 -6.16
C TRP A 294 8.87 -15.45 -4.78
N ARG A 295 8.35 -16.26 -3.87
CA ARG A 295 8.18 -15.90 -2.47
C ARG A 295 9.34 -16.43 -1.66
N VAL A 296 9.94 -15.55 -0.87
CA VAL A 296 11.05 -15.84 0.04
C VAL A 296 10.58 -15.55 1.46
N GLU A 297 10.57 -16.57 2.31
CA GLU A 297 10.40 -16.37 3.75
C GLU A 297 11.71 -15.95 4.37
N LEU A 298 11.70 -14.76 4.95
CA LEU A 298 12.77 -14.21 5.74
C LEU A 298 12.46 -14.48 7.21
N SER A 299 13.41 -15.08 7.92
CA SER A 299 13.34 -15.19 9.37
C SER A 299 13.56 -13.81 9.97
N SER A 300 12.60 -13.33 10.77
CA SER A 300 12.89 -12.24 11.70
C SER A 300 13.90 -12.76 12.72
N ARG A 301 15.01 -12.03 12.88
CA ARG A 301 15.98 -12.36 13.93
C ARG A 301 15.37 -11.91 15.25
N ASN A 302 15.47 -12.74 16.29
CA ASN A 302 14.96 -12.42 17.63
C ASN A 302 15.90 -11.44 18.35
N GLU A 303 16.16 -10.30 17.69
CA GLU A 303 17.16 -9.28 18.01
C GLU A 303 16.45 -7.93 18.20
N SER A 304 17.16 -6.96 18.77
CA SER A 304 16.62 -5.61 19.04
C SER A 304 16.07 -4.92 17.78
N ILE A 305 15.07 -4.05 17.95
CA ILE A 305 14.50 -3.21 16.88
C ILE A 305 15.46 -2.13 16.37
N VAL A 306 16.54 -1.87 17.11
CA VAL A 306 17.62 -0.96 16.68
C VAL A 306 18.61 -1.65 15.73
N GLN A 307 18.49 -2.98 15.59
CA GLN A 307 19.30 -3.76 14.66
C GLN A 307 18.47 -4.15 13.44
N ASN A 308 18.97 -3.82 12.26
CA ASN A 308 18.28 -4.16 11.02
C ASN A 308 18.76 -5.48 10.44
N ASP A 309 17.94 -6.03 9.55
CA ASP A 309 18.21 -7.30 8.90
C ASP A 309 18.78 -7.07 7.49
N GLY A 310 19.81 -7.84 7.13
CA GLY A 310 20.49 -7.76 5.83
C GLY A 310 20.57 -9.12 5.14
N TYR A 311 20.24 -9.15 3.85
CA TYR A 311 20.22 -10.37 3.04
C TYR A 311 20.89 -10.16 1.69
N GLU A 312 21.86 -11.02 1.34
CA GLU A 312 22.40 -11.08 -0.02
C GLU A 312 21.36 -11.70 -0.95
N VAL A 313 21.04 -11.00 -2.05
CA VAL A 313 20.08 -11.43 -3.07
C VAL A 313 20.81 -11.59 -4.40
N ILE A 314 20.72 -12.78 -5.01
CA ILE A 314 21.34 -13.06 -6.30
C ILE A 314 20.26 -13.57 -7.27
N LEU A 315 20.02 -12.82 -8.33
CA LEU A 315 19.16 -13.23 -9.45
C LEU A 315 20.05 -13.69 -10.60
N THR A 316 19.83 -14.88 -11.11
CA THR A 316 20.64 -15.45 -12.19
C THR A 316 19.75 -15.78 -13.39
N ASN A 317 20.03 -15.15 -14.53
CA ASN A 317 19.42 -15.46 -15.81
C ASN A 317 20.45 -16.15 -16.73
N PRO A 318 20.42 -17.48 -16.87
CA PRO A 318 21.32 -18.19 -17.77
C PRO A 318 20.82 -18.21 -19.23
N THR A 319 19.61 -17.70 -19.50
CA THR A 319 18.98 -17.81 -20.82
C THR A 319 19.48 -16.74 -21.80
N VAL A 320 19.11 -16.88 -23.07
CA VAL A 320 19.47 -15.94 -24.15
C VAL A 320 18.51 -14.76 -24.27
N GLU A 321 17.45 -14.75 -23.49
CA GLU A 321 16.46 -13.67 -23.43
C GLU A 321 16.48 -13.01 -22.04
N SER A 322 15.95 -11.80 -21.93
CA SER A 322 15.74 -11.17 -20.63
C SER A 322 14.65 -11.90 -19.85
N ILE A 323 14.79 -11.99 -18.54
CA ILE A 323 13.79 -12.62 -17.67
C ILE A 323 13.33 -11.63 -16.61
N ASP A 324 12.02 -11.54 -16.43
CA ASP A 324 11.39 -10.76 -15.37
C ASP A 324 11.27 -11.59 -14.09
N PHE A 325 11.97 -11.16 -13.03
CA PHE A 325 11.88 -11.70 -11.68
C PHE A 325 10.90 -10.86 -10.86
N ARG A 326 9.80 -11.48 -10.42
CA ARG A 326 8.93 -10.93 -9.38
C ARG A 326 9.28 -11.62 -8.08
N VAL A 327 9.81 -10.88 -7.10
CA VAL A 327 10.27 -11.44 -5.83
C VAL A 327 9.49 -10.79 -4.69
N ILE A 328 8.92 -11.63 -3.81
CA ILE A 328 8.20 -11.25 -2.60
C ILE A 328 9.05 -11.67 -1.41
N PHE A 329 9.60 -10.70 -0.70
CA PHE A 329 10.29 -10.90 0.57
C PHE A 329 9.26 -10.81 1.69
N HIS A 330 8.94 -11.95 2.31
CA HIS A 330 7.91 -12.04 3.34
C HIS A 330 8.53 -12.29 4.72
N ILE A 331 8.05 -11.57 5.72
CA ILE A 331 8.37 -11.77 7.14
C ILE A 331 7.04 -12.06 7.85
N ALA A 332 6.87 -13.30 8.29
CA ALA A 332 5.62 -13.76 8.91
C ALA A 332 5.41 -13.25 10.35
N ALA A 333 6.46 -12.74 11.01
CA ALA A 333 6.40 -12.20 12.37
C ALA A 333 7.51 -11.14 12.55
N PRO A 334 7.36 -9.93 11.97
CA PRO A 334 8.37 -8.88 12.09
C PRO A 334 8.48 -8.37 13.53
N LYS A 335 9.65 -7.86 13.94
CA LYS A 335 9.91 -7.41 15.33
C LYS A 335 8.89 -6.37 15.82
N LYS A 336 8.76 -5.29 15.05
CA LYS A 336 7.80 -4.18 15.14
C LYS A 336 7.67 -3.62 13.72
N ILE A 337 6.48 -3.22 13.28
CA ILE A 337 6.19 -3.19 11.84
C ILE A 337 5.86 -1.80 11.25
N THR A 338 5.48 -0.82 12.08
CA THR A 338 4.86 0.43 11.63
C THR A 338 5.77 1.24 10.70
N GLY A 339 6.96 1.72 11.09
CA GLY A 339 7.84 2.41 10.14
C GLY A 339 8.89 1.53 9.44
N VAL A 340 8.70 0.21 9.35
CA VAL A 340 9.69 -0.66 8.68
C VAL A 340 9.85 -0.29 7.21
N ALA A 341 11.07 0.04 6.81
CA ALA A 341 11.44 0.34 5.43
C ALA A 341 12.31 -0.77 4.85
N ALA A 342 12.22 -1.00 3.54
CA ALA A 342 13.10 -1.94 2.85
C ALA A 342 13.78 -1.25 1.67
N ALA A 343 15.07 -1.53 1.48
CA ALA A 343 15.86 -0.98 0.39
C ALA A 343 16.79 -2.05 -0.19
N LEU A 344 16.86 -2.14 -1.51
CA LEU A 344 17.81 -3.02 -2.20
C LEU A 344 19.05 -2.21 -2.56
N HIS A 345 20.21 -2.63 -2.05
CA HIS A 345 21.50 -2.02 -2.34
C HIS A 345 22.25 -2.83 -3.39
N ASN A 346 23.16 -2.18 -4.10
CA ASN A 346 24.10 -2.84 -4.97
C ASN A 346 25.05 -3.72 -4.15
N GLY A 347 25.16 -5.00 -4.51
CA GLY A 347 25.93 -5.97 -3.72
C GLY A 347 27.44 -5.75 -3.71
N THR A 348 27.97 -4.87 -4.58
CA THR A 348 29.38 -4.50 -4.68
C THR A 348 29.64 -3.14 -4.05
N THR A 349 28.95 -2.09 -4.51
CA THR A 349 29.19 -0.71 -4.05
C THR A 349 28.53 -0.39 -2.72
N LYS A 350 27.60 -1.24 -2.27
CA LYS A 350 26.75 -1.03 -1.08
C LYS A 350 25.88 0.23 -1.14
N ARG A 351 25.77 0.88 -2.30
CA ARG A 351 24.91 2.04 -2.51
C ARG A 351 23.46 1.62 -2.82
N PRO A 352 22.44 2.43 -2.47
CA PRO A 352 21.05 2.13 -2.79
C PRO A 352 20.85 2.02 -4.31
N SER A 353 20.11 0.99 -4.76
CA SER A 353 20.00 0.67 -6.19
C SER A 353 18.98 1.49 -6.99
N GLY A 354 18.03 2.16 -6.32
CA GLY A 354 16.89 2.78 -7.00
C GLY A 354 15.75 1.82 -7.38
N LEU A 355 15.91 0.50 -7.16
CA LEU A 355 14.83 -0.46 -7.37
C LEU A 355 13.71 -0.25 -6.34
N HIS A 356 12.53 0.08 -6.83
CA HIS A 356 11.36 0.28 -6.00
C HIS A 356 10.89 -1.03 -5.35
N LEU A 357 10.71 -1.00 -4.03
CA LEU A 357 10.11 -2.08 -3.24
C LEU A 357 8.71 -1.64 -2.82
N GLN A 358 7.67 -2.29 -3.36
CA GLN A 358 6.30 -2.07 -2.89
C GLN A 358 6.12 -2.81 -1.56
N ILE A 359 5.73 -2.07 -0.52
CA ILE A 359 5.58 -2.60 0.84
C ILE A 359 4.10 -2.78 1.15
N SER A 360 3.75 -3.95 1.68
CA SER A 360 2.44 -4.23 2.27
C SER A 360 2.60 -4.93 3.60
N LYS A 361 1.78 -4.54 4.58
CA LYS A 361 1.90 -5.01 5.96
C LYS A 361 0.55 -5.11 6.67
N ASN A 362 0.53 -5.89 7.74
CA ASN A 362 -0.58 -5.97 8.69
C ASN A 362 -0.04 -6.20 10.10
N TRP A 363 -0.75 -5.69 11.10
CA TRP A 363 -0.61 -6.09 12.51
C TRP A 363 -1.95 -6.35 13.18
N HIS A 364 -3.05 -6.20 12.43
CA HIS A 364 -4.38 -6.35 12.97
C HIS A 364 -4.67 -7.84 13.15
N ASP A 365 -4.82 -8.23 14.40
CA ASP A 365 -5.29 -9.55 14.80
C ASP A 365 -6.63 -9.39 15.51
N ASN A 366 -7.63 -10.17 15.10
CA ASN A 366 -8.86 -10.28 15.85
C ASN A 366 -8.90 -11.63 16.53
N GLU A 367 -8.17 -11.70 17.65
CA GLU A 367 -8.09 -12.90 18.46
C GLU A 367 -9.45 -13.37 18.98
N CYS A 368 -10.51 -12.55 18.91
CA CYS A 368 -11.85 -12.93 19.34
C CYS A 368 -12.72 -13.62 18.30
N PHE A 369 -12.31 -13.71 17.04
CA PHE A 369 -12.96 -14.64 16.15
C PHE A 369 -12.55 -16.08 16.50
N TRP A 370 -13.53 -16.99 16.51
CA TRP A 370 -13.27 -18.41 16.77
C TRP A 370 -12.38 -19.04 15.70
N ASP A 371 -12.44 -18.52 14.48
CA ASP A 371 -11.61 -18.91 13.35
C ASP A 371 -10.82 -17.68 12.86
N ARG A 372 -9.51 -17.82 12.69
CA ARG A 372 -8.68 -16.74 12.12
C ARG A 372 -9.12 -16.43 10.70
N ILE A 373 -9.21 -15.14 10.40
CA ILE A 373 -9.50 -14.65 9.06
C ILE A 373 -8.19 -14.74 8.27
N ARG A 374 -8.25 -15.29 7.06
CA ARG A 374 -7.04 -15.37 6.23
C ARG A 374 -6.47 -13.96 6.02
N TYR A 375 -5.16 -13.81 6.27
CA TYR A 375 -4.39 -12.56 6.22
C TYR A 375 -4.58 -11.62 7.42
N ASP A 376 -5.27 -12.06 8.48
CA ASP A 376 -5.13 -11.44 9.80
C ASP A 376 -3.75 -11.74 10.42
N GLY A 377 -3.45 -11.03 11.51
CA GLY A 377 -2.19 -11.17 12.24
C GLY A 377 -1.05 -10.35 11.65
N GLU A 378 0.07 -10.36 12.36
CA GLU A 378 1.26 -9.59 12.00
C GLU A 378 1.99 -10.20 10.81
N TRP A 379 2.27 -9.42 9.77
CA TRP A 379 3.10 -9.84 8.65
C TRP A 379 3.57 -8.64 7.82
N TYR A 380 4.75 -8.77 7.21
CA TYR A 380 5.34 -7.77 6.32
C TYR A 380 5.74 -8.41 4.98
N SER A 381 5.48 -7.71 3.88
CA SER A 381 5.90 -8.13 2.55
C SER A 381 6.50 -6.96 1.77
N ALA A 382 7.71 -7.12 1.26
CA ALA A 382 8.31 -6.21 0.29
C ALA A 382 8.41 -6.90 -1.07
N VAL A 383 7.87 -6.28 -2.11
CA VAL A 383 7.78 -6.85 -3.46
C VAL A 383 8.65 -6.03 -4.41
N VAL A 384 9.48 -6.72 -5.19
CA VAL A 384 10.28 -6.11 -6.26
C VAL A 384 10.04 -6.82 -7.58
N HIS A 385 10.02 -6.05 -8.67
CA HIS A 385 10.00 -6.55 -10.03
C HIS A 385 11.29 -6.11 -10.73
N VAL A 386 12.07 -7.09 -11.21
CA VAL A 386 13.41 -6.85 -11.76
C VAL A 386 13.55 -7.58 -13.08
N ARG A 387 13.92 -6.86 -14.14
CA ARG A 387 14.30 -7.49 -15.42
C ARG A 387 15.78 -7.83 -15.39
N VAL A 388 16.14 -9.09 -15.55
CA VAL A 388 17.54 -9.53 -15.55
C VAL A 388 17.97 -9.83 -16.99
N PRO A 389 19.03 -9.17 -17.51
CA PRO A 389 19.49 -9.35 -18.88
C PRO A 389 19.88 -10.81 -19.23
N PRO A 390 19.91 -11.18 -20.53
CA PRO A 390 20.40 -12.48 -20.97
C PRO A 390 21.79 -12.83 -20.40
N ARG A 391 22.00 -14.10 -20.05
CA ARG A 391 23.29 -14.66 -19.63
C ARG A 391 24.00 -13.84 -18.56
N SER A 392 23.24 -13.33 -17.60
CA SER A 392 23.72 -12.42 -16.57
C SER A 392 23.27 -12.81 -15.16
N ARG A 393 23.90 -12.18 -14.17
CA ARG A 393 23.48 -12.24 -12.78
C ARG A 393 23.42 -10.84 -12.18
N LEU A 394 22.37 -10.57 -11.41
CA LEU A 394 22.25 -9.37 -10.57
C LEU A 394 22.58 -9.76 -9.14
N LYS A 395 23.45 -8.99 -8.49
CA LYS A 395 23.83 -9.18 -7.08
C LYS A 395 23.43 -7.94 -6.27
N GLY A 396 22.52 -8.11 -5.32
CA GLY A 396 22.09 -7.06 -4.41
C GLY A 396 22.17 -7.45 -2.95
N GLU A 397 21.91 -6.48 -2.08
CA GLU A 397 21.74 -6.65 -0.65
C GLU A 397 20.41 -6.02 -0.22
N LEU A 398 19.45 -6.85 0.18
CA LEU A 398 18.20 -6.39 0.76
C LEU A 398 18.46 -5.98 2.20
N LEU A 399 18.15 -4.74 2.49
CA LEU A 399 18.07 -4.19 3.83
C LEU A 399 16.60 -4.11 4.25
N VAL A 400 16.30 -4.55 5.47
CA VAL A 400 15.04 -4.30 6.18
C VAL A 400 15.31 -3.46 7.43
N ALA A 401 15.01 -2.16 7.37
CA ALA A 401 15.23 -1.20 8.44
C ALA A 401 14.03 -1.05 9.38
N TYR A 402 14.27 -1.17 10.69
CA TYR A 402 13.24 -1.10 11.73
C TYR A 402 13.21 0.28 12.39
N GLN A 403 13.93 0.51 13.50
CA GLN A 403 13.89 1.81 14.20
C GLN A 403 14.73 2.86 13.45
N PHE A 404 15.92 2.49 12.98
CA PHE A 404 16.91 3.42 12.43
C PHE A 404 17.37 3.01 11.03
N PHE A 405 17.69 3.97 10.17
CA PHE A 405 18.47 3.76 8.96
C PHE A 405 19.78 4.57 9.07
N GLY A 406 20.90 3.88 9.27
CA GLY A 406 22.11 4.49 9.78
C GLY A 406 21.87 5.02 11.20
N LYS A 407 22.15 6.30 11.44
CA LYS A 407 21.97 6.95 12.75
C LYS A 407 20.62 7.63 12.97
N LEU A 408 19.79 7.74 11.94
CA LEU A 408 18.52 8.48 12.01
C LEU A 408 17.34 7.52 11.99
N HIS A 409 16.22 7.93 12.58
CA HIS A 409 14.97 7.20 12.44
C HIS A 409 14.64 6.99 10.96
N THR A 410 14.16 5.79 10.62
CA THR A 410 13.63 5.55 9.28
C THR A 410 12.25 6.21 9.13
N VAL A 411 11.87 6.56 7.91
CA VAL A 411 10.47 6.83 7.55
C VAL A 411 10.04 5.80 6.50
N SER A 412 8.81 5.29 6.60
CA SER A 412 8.28 4.33 5.63
C SER A 412 6.86 4.71 5.23
N HIS A 413 6.49 4.62 3.95
CA HIS A 413 5.11 4.71 3.48
C HIS A 413 4.73 3.40 2.82
N ALA A 414 3.69 2.73 3.32
CA ALA A 414 3.32 1.40 2.89
C ALA A 414 1.83 1.13 2.94
N GLN A 415 1.42 0.12 2.16
CA GLN A 415 0.07 -0.38 2.15
C GLN A 415 -0.23 -1.11 3.46
N LEU A 416 -1.25 -0.64 4.17
CA LEU A 416 -1.73 -1.22 5.41
C LEU A 416 -3.01 -2.03 5.15
N CYS A 417 -2.90 -3.33 5.38
CA CYS A 417 -4.05 -4.21 5.44
C CYS A 417 -4.77 -4.02 6.79
N LEU A 418 -6.10 -3.92 6.77
CA LEU A 418 -6.92 -3.90 7.99
C LEU A 418 -7.68 -5.22 8.24
N ILE A 419 -7.32 -6.30 7.55
CA ILE A 419 -7.91 -7.60 7.85
C ILE A 419 -7.50 -7.99 9.27
N GLY A 420 -8.50 -8.26 10.11
CA GLY A 420 -8.30 -8.50 11.54
C GLY A 420 -8.55 -7.26 12.40
N TRP A 421 -8.83 -6.09 11.82
CA TRP A 421 -9.29 -4.95 12.60
C TRP A 421 -10.81 -5.02 12.79
N VAL A 422 -11.29 -4.76 14.01
CA VAL A 422 -12.70 -5.01 14.40
C VAL A 422 -13.69 -4.10 13.66
N GLY A 423 -13.29 -2.87 13.30
CA GLY A 423 -14.23 -1.91 12.72
C GLY A 423 -14.47 -2.08 11.22
N SER A 424 -13.51 -2.61 10.46
CA SER A 424 -13.60 -2.80 9.01
C SER A 424 -12.37 -3.56 8.47
N ASN A 425 -12.47 -4.13 7.26
CA ASN A 425 -11.31 -4.68 6.54
C ASN A 425 -11.08 -3.89 5.24
N GLY A 426 -10.45 -2.73 5.33
CA GLY A 426 -10.09 -1.90 4.18
C GLY A 426 -8.60 -1.97 3.82
N LEU A 427 -8.25 -1.28 2.74
CA LEU A 427 -6.88 -0.86 2.44
C LEU A 427 -6.70 0.55 3.00
N TRP A 428 -5.73 0.70 3.89
CA TRP A 428 -5.17 1.99 4.26
C TRP A 428 -3.75 2.10 3.68
N GLU A 429 -3.22 3.30 3.65
CA GLU A 429 -1.79 3.55 3.55
C GLU A 429 -1.33 4.09 4.91
N GLU A 430 -0.12 3.76 5.31
CA GLU A 430 0.43 4.23 6.58
C GLU A 430 1.85 4.73 6.37
N VAL A 431 2.12 5.89 6.98
CA VAL A 431 3.45 6.43 7.17
C VAL A 431 3.85 6.22 8.63
N GLY A 432 4.98 5.55 8.84
CA GLY A 432 5.59 5.35 10.15
C GLY A 432 6.95 6.04 10.25
N LEU A 433 7.26 6.55 11.44
CA LEU A 433 8.58 7.08 11.82
C LEU A 433 9.20 6.17 12.87
N GLY A 434 10.33 5.55 12.54
CA GLY A 434 10.86 4.42 13.30
C GLY A 434 9.78 3.35 13.51
N THR A 435 9.87 2.56 14.57
CA THR A 435 8.85 1.55 14.88
C THR A 435 7.88 1.98 15.97
N GLU A 436 7.77 3.28 16.24
CA GLU A 436 7.04 3.83 17.40
C GLU A 436 5.51 3.84 17.26
N GLY A 437 4.99 3.61 16.06
CA GLY A 437 3.55 3.62 15.81
C GLY A 437 3.25 4.21 14.45
N GLU A 438 1.97 4.41 14.18
CA GLU A 438 1.53 5.19 13.02
C GLU A 438 1.97 6.65 13.21
N SER A 439 2.62 7.26 12.23
CA SER A 439 2.82 8.72 12.24
C SER A 439 1.63 9.42 11.57
N ILE A 440 1.26 8.97 10.37
CA ILE A 440 0.05 9.43 9.67
C ILE A 440 -0.53 8.30 8.80
N THR A 441 -1.85 8.09 8.82
CA THR A 441 -2.53 7.10 7.96
C THR A 441 -3.46 7.76 6.95
N PHE A 442 -3.63 7.09 5.81
CA PHE A 442 -4.49 7.52 4.72
C PHE A 442 -5.48 6.42 4.32
N GLU A 443 -6.72 6.79 4.02
CA GLU A 443 -7.76 5.90 3.52
C GLU A 443 -8.19 6.35 2.10
N PRO A 444 -7.53 5.85 1.03
CA PRO A 444 -7.73 6.37 -0.33
C PRO A 444 -9.19 6.30 -0.81
N ASN A 445 -9.92 5.29 -0.35
CA ASN A 445 -11.31 5.03 -0.74
C ASN A 445 -12.35 5.61 0.22
N LEU A 446 -11.93 6.29 1.30
CA LEU A 446 -12.80 7.01 2.25
C LEU A 446 -13.92 6.14 2.89
N GLN A 447 -13.70 4.83 2.95
CA GLN A 447 -14.73 3.82 3.22
C GLN A 447 -15.17 3.75 4.70
N GLN A 448 -14.33 4.12 5.66
CA GLN A 448 -14.67 4.03 7.09
C GLN A 448 -15.11 5.34 7.70
N ARG A 449 -14.29 6.38 7.53
CA ARG A 449 -14.43 7.63 8.29
C ARG A 449 -14.74 8.83 7.41
N ARG A 450 -14.87 8.62 6.10
CA ARG A 450 -15.12 9.67 5.10
C ARG A 450 -14.07 10.79 5.12
N ASN A 451 -12.84 10.46 5.49
CA ASN A 451 -11.68 11.36 5.51
C ASN A 451 -10.50 10.66 4.86
N LEU A 452 -9.71 11.37 4.04
CA LEU A 452 -8.52 10.78 3.46
C LEU A 452 -7.46 10.56 4.53
N VAL A 453 -7.20 11.54 5.39
CA VAL A 453 -6.19 11.45 6.45
C VAL A 453 -6.89 11.03 7.74
N LEU A 454 -6.37 10.01 8.41
CA LEU A 454 -6.96 9.43 9.60
C LEU A 454 -6.06 9.59 10.82
N ASP A 455 -5.41 8.52 11.25
CA ASP A 455 -4.57 8.55 12.44
C ASP A 455 -3.41 9.49 12.17
N THR A 456 -3.28 10.53 12.99
CA THR A 456 -2.13 11.44 12.95
C THR A 456 -1.60 11.53 14.36
N ARG A 457 -0.38 11.06 14.58
CA ARG A 457 0.17 10.87 15.92
C ARG A 457 1.52 11.57 16.08
N PRO A 458 1.78 12.16 17.26
CA PRO A 458 3.05 12.81 17.51
C PRO A 458 4.17 11.78 17.63
N PHE A 459 5.39 12.26 17.46
CA PHE A 459 6.61 11.45 17.50
C PHE A 459 7.48 11.87 18.68
N LEU A 460 8.21 10.92 19.28
CA LEU A 460 9.13 11.18 20.38
C LEU A 460 8.48 11.88 21.60
N VAL A 461 7.19 11.60 21.83
CA VAL A 461 6.45 12.04 23.03
C VAL A 461 6.00 10.86 23.87
N CYS A 462 5.71 11.09 25.15
CA CYS A 462 5.29 10.04 26.09
C CYS A 462 4.29 9.05 25.48
N LYS A 463 4.52 7.78 25.82
CA LYS A 463 3.62 6.70 25.45
C LYS A 463 2.21 6.93 26.01
N MET A 464 1.19 6.58 25.22
CA MET A 464 -0.19 6.56 25.68
C MET A 464 -0.49 5.36 26.59
N ASP A 465 -1.56 5.49 27.38
CA ASP A 465 -2.19 4.34 28.04
C ASP A 465 -2.62 3.30 26.98
N GLU A 466 -2.07 2.09 27.05
CA GLU A 466 -2.35 1.04 26.08
C GLU A 466 -3.45 0.10 26.59
N PRO A 467 -4.59 -0.01 25.90
CA PRO A 467 -5.55 -1.07 26.16
C PRO A 467 -4.95 -2.41 25.74
N LYS A 468 -4.68 -3.29 26.70
CA LYS A 468 -4.42 -4.71 26.47
C LYS A 468 -5.74 -5.46 26.47
N CYS A 469 -6.26 -5.68 25.28
CA CYS A 469 -7.42 -6.52 25.06
C CYS A 469 -6.99 -7.98 24.95
N THR A 470 -7.52 -8.82 25.83
CA THR A 470 -7.45 -10.27 25.70
C THR A 470 -8.81 -10.79 25.28
N CYS A 471 -8.84 -11.87 24.50
CA CYS A 471 -10.09 -12.54 24.23
C CYS A 471 -10.34 -13.67 25.22
N GLN A 472 -11.40 -13.55 26.01
CA GLN A 472 -11.95 -14.70 26.72
C GLN A 472 -12.92 -15.45 25.83
N LYS A 473 -12.55 -16.70 25.52
CA LYS A 473 -13.33 -17.63 24.72
C LYS A 473 -13.83 -18.77 25.60
N GLU A 474 -15.15 -18.88 25.72
CA GLU A 474 -15.80 -19.96 26.47
C GLU A 474 -16.69 -20.80 25.56
N VAL A 475 -16.75 -22.10 25.85
CA VAL A 475 -17.72 -23.03 25.26
C VAL A 475 -18.52 -23.62 26.40
N ASN A 476 -19.80 -23.29 26.46
CA ASN A 476 -20.72 -23.78 27.51
C ASN A 476 -21.99 -24.37 26.87
N ALA A 477 -22.94 -24.78 27.71
CA ALA A 477 -24.20 -25.40 27.26
C ALA A 477 -25.05 -24.49 26.35
N SER A 478 -24.90 -23.16 26.44
CA SER A 478 -25.61 -22.18 25.61
C SER A 478 -24.88 -21.81 24.31
N GLY A 479 -23.62 -22.21 24.13
CA GLY A 479 -22.91 -22.09 22.85
C GLY A 479 -21.46 -21.66 22.97
N ARG A 480 -20.95 -21.06 21.89
CA ARG A 480 -19.62 -20.43 21.83
C ARG A 480 -19.76 -18.96 22.18
N PHE A 481 -19.07 -18.52 23.22
CA PHE A 481 -19.06 -17.13 23.66
C PHE A 481 -17.63 -16.57 23.60
N ALA A 482 -17.45 -15.43 22.95
CA ALA A 482 -16.17 -14.73 22.93
C ALA A 482 -16.39 -13.29 23.39
N GLN A 483 -15.61 -12.84 24.35
CA GLN A 483 -15.64 -11.48 24.87
C GLN A 483 -14.24 -10.87 24.84
N HIS A 484 -14.15 -9.65 24.32
CA HIS A 484 -12.97 -8.83 24.52
C HIS A 484 -12.97 -8.32 25.97
N LEU A 485 -11.97 -8.69 26.74
CA LEU A 485 -11.66 -8.09 28.03
C LEU A 485 -10.43 -7.22 27.85
N CYS A 486 -10.67 -5.91 27.85
CA CYS A 486 -9.61 -4.93 27.76
C CYS A 486 -9.28 -4.41 29.16
N HIS A 487 -8.02 -4.57 29.56
CA HIS A 487 -7.44 -3.87 30.68
C HIS A 487 -6.56 -2.75 30.12
N VAL A 488 -6.66 -1.56 30.71
CA VAL A 488 -5.77 -0.45 30.33
C VAL A 488 -4.56 -0.52 31.25
N ASP A 489 -3.39 -0.79 30.67
CA ASP A 489 -2.14 -0.65 31.39
C ASP A 489 -1.84 0.85 31.47
N LYS A 490 -2.21 1.45 32.61
CA LYS A 490 -1.92 2.85 32.87
C LYS A 490 -0.41 3.06 32.96
N VAL A 491 0.06 4.08 32.27
CA VAL A 491 1.46 4.50 32.32
C VAL A 491 1.57 5.68 33.29
N ASP A 492 2.24 5.46 34.42
CA ASP A 492 2.48 6.54 35.39
C ASP A 492 3.61 7.45 34.90
N GLY A 493 3.29 8.71 34.60
CA GLY A 493 4.24 9.72 34.15
C GLY A 493 4.64 9.59 32.68
N CYS A 494 5.65 10.36 32.26
CA CYS A 494 6.16 10.29 30.89
C CYS A 494 7.11 9.09 30.72
N VAL A 495 6.73 8.12 29.88
CA VAL A 495 7.57 6.97 29.54
C VAL A 495 7.82 6.95 28.03
N GLY A 496 9.09 6.97 27.64
CA GLY A 496 9.53 6.87 26.25
C GLY A 496 11.05 6.73 26.13
N ASP A 497 11.52 6.11 25.06
CA ASP A 497 12.94 5.87 24.76
C ASP A 497 13.11 5.83 23.24
N VAL A 498 14.09 6.56 22.70
CA VAL A 498 14.39 6.59 21.25
C VAL A 498 14.73 5.21 20.68
N ASN A 499 15.13 4.27 21.52
CA ASN A 499 15.49 2.90 21.15
C ASN A 499 14.34 1.89 21.31
N VAL A 500 13.21 2.29 21.91
CA VAL A 500 12.09 1.40 22.24
C VAL A 500 10.77 1.99 21.76
N THR A 501 9.97 1.19 21.07
CA THR A 501 8.67 1.62 20.54
C THR A 501 7.66 1.91 21.64
N GLY A 502 6.90 2.99 21.52
CA GLY A 502 5.69 3.22 22.29
C GLY A 502 4.63 3.95 21.48
N TRP A 503 3.40 3.41 21.45
CA TRP A 503 2.29 4.09 20.79
C TRP A 503 2.03 5.45 21.45
N THR A 504 1.84 6.47 20.63
CA THR A 504 1.39 7.80 21.06
C THR A 504 -0.09 7.97 20.75
N GLU A 505 -0.74 8.95 21.36
CA GLU A 505 -2.15 9.22 21.14
C GLU A 505 -2.46 9.72 19.73
N ASN A 506 -3.71 9.57 19.32
CA ASN A 506 -4.18 10.07 18.03
C ASN A 506 -4.76 11.48 18.15
N HIS A 507 -4.37 12.40 17.25
CA HIS A 507 -4.91 13.77 17.17
C HIS A 507 -6.03 13.91 16.14
N GLY A 508 -6.30 12.85 15.40
CA GLY A 508 -7.33 12.79 14.36
C GLY A 508 -6.82 13.28 13.00
N GLY A 509 -7.77 13.40 12.09
CA GLY A 509 -7.51 13.43 10.67
C GLY A 509 -7.71 14.79 10.00
N SER A 510 -7.52 14.76 8.70
CA SER A 510 -7.67 15.86 7.75
C SER A 510 -8.30 15.32 6.48
N ASP A 511 -8.75 16.20 5.60
CA ASP A 511 -9.29 15.77 4.30
C ASP A 511 -8.84 16.69 3.17
N PHE A 512 -8.78 16.11 1.98
CA PHE A 512 -8.51 16.82 0.74
C PHE A 512 -9.79 16.87 -0.07
N LEU A 513 -10.16 18.05 -0.55
CA LEU A 513 -11.39 18.30 -1.30
C LEU A 513 -12.65 17.72 -0.62
N THR A 514 -13.21 18.47 0.32
CA THR A 514 -14.55 18.21 0.85
C THR A 514 -15.58 18.95 0.01
N ALA A 515 -16.30 18.21 -0.84
CA ALA A 515 -17.36 18.75 -1.70
C ALA A 515 -18.70 18.07 -1.39
N VAL A 516 -19.73 18.87 -1.13
CA VAL A 516 -21.11 18.40 -0.89
C VAL A 516 -22.02 19.07 -1.89
N ASP A 517 -22.81 18.30 -2.63
CA ASP A 517 -23.74 18.83 -3.62
C ASP A 517 -24.94 19.56 -2.99
N PRO A 518 -25.78 20.25 -3.79
CA PRO A 518 -26.99 20.89 -3.29
C PRO A 518 -27.99 19.93 -2.62
N GLY A 519 -27.98 18.65 -2.99
CA GLY A 519 -28.81 17.60 -2.38
C GLY A 519 -28.29 17.12 -1.02
N GLY A 520 -27.08 17.51 -0.63
CA GLY A 520 -26.45 17.10 0.63
C GLY A 520 -25.58 15.84 0.50
N SER A 521 -25.31 15.35 -0.70
CA SER A 521 -24.44 14.19 -0.93
C SER A 521 -22.98 14.61 -1.14
N PHE A 522 -22.07 13.89 -0.47
CA PHE A 522 -20.63 14.04 -0.65
C PHE A 522 -20.21 13.57 -2.04
N GLN A 523 -19.27 14.31 -2.65
CA GLN A 523 -18.71 13.97 -3.94
C GLN A 523 -17.40 13.20 -3.76
N TYR A 524 -17.51 11.89 -3.55
CA TYR A 524 -16.35 10.99 -3.42
C TYR A 524 -15.55 10.90 -4.71
N LEU A 525 -14.29 10.47 -4.59
CA LEU A 525 -13.46 10.17 -5.74
C LEU A 525 -13.79 8.79 -6.32
N THR A 526 -13.74 8.71 -7.65
CA THR A 526 -13.79 7.50 -8.45
C THR A 526 -12.47 7.32 -9.19
N ASN A 527 -12.17 6.09 -9.62
CA ASN A 527 -10.91 5.74 -10.27
C ASN A 527 -9.68 6.15 -9.46
N VAL A 528 -9.72 5.90 -8.14
CA VAL A 528 -8.63 6.28 -7.26
C VAL A 528 -7.39 5.43 -7.56
N THR A 529 -6.27 6.09 -7.84
CA THR A 529 -4.96 5.44 -8.00
C THR A 529 -3.97 5.97 -7.00
N VAL A 530 -3.11 5.11 -6.48
CA VAL A 530 -1.99 5.49 -5.62
C VAL A 530 -0.68 5.16 -6.33
N THR A 531 0.23 6.12 -6.38
CA THR A 531 1.57 5.92 -6.95
C THR A 531 2.61 6.31 -5.92
N HIS A 532 3.43 5.36 -5.50
CA HIS A 532 4.54 5.61 -4.60
C HIS A 532 5.79 5.86 -5.43
N THR A 533 6.25 7.11 -5.45
CA THR A 533 7.53 7.46 -6.07
C THR A 533 8.69 7.21 -5.11
N SER A 534 8.42 7.30 -3.80
CA SER A 534 9.34 6.91 -2.75
C SER A 534 8.59 6.34 -1.55
N ASN A 535 9.07 5.21 -1.02
CA ASN A 535 8.57 4.60 0.21
C ASN A 535 9.45 4.89 1.44
N GLY A 536 10.57 5.62 1.32
CA GLY A 536 11.58 5.77 2.38
C GLY A 536 12.93 5.13 2.03
N PRO A 537 13.94 5.09 2.93
CA PRO A 537 13.86 5.32 4.37
C PRO A 537 14.13 6.77 4.85
N ARG A 538 14.39 7.72 3.94
CA ARG A 538 14.70 9.13 4.28
C ARG A 538 13.54 10.09 4.03
N LEU A 539 12.86 9.91 2.91
CA LEU A 539 11.73 10.74 2.48
C LEU A 539 10.70 9.86 1.79
N THR A 540 9.44 9.96 2.17
CA THR A 540 8.34 9.30 1.48
C THR A 540 7.70 10.26 0.48
N ASN A 541 7.14 9.73 -0.60
CA ASN A 541 6.40 10.52 -1.58
C ASN A 541 5.39 9.64 -2.32
N ALA A 542 4.10 9.85 -2.01
CA ALA A 542 2.98 9.14 -2.61
C ALA A 542 1.97 10.12 -3.22
N THR A 543 1.48 9.81 -4.42
CA THR A 543 0.48 10.61 -5.12
C THR A 543 -0.80 9.81 -5.29
N TYR A 544 -1.91 10.40 -4.88
CA TYR A 544 -3.28 9.92 -5.02
C TYR A 544 -3.96 10.70 -6.13
N THR A 545 -4.55 10.01 -7.12
CA THR A 545 -5.35 10.66 -8.17
C THR A 545 -6.77 10.13 -8.19
N GLY A 546 -7.70 10.89 -8.74
CA GLY A 546 -9.07 10.47 -8.95
C GLY A 546 -9.92 11.57 -9.59
N VAL A 547 -11.21 11.29 -9.77
CA VAL A 547 -12.19 12.28 -10.24
C VAL A 547 -13.42 12.21 -9.34
N THR A 548 -13.99 13.35 -8.96
CA THR A 548 -15.25 13.38 -8.20
C THR A 548 -16.35 12.59 -8.92
N VAL A 549 -17.27 11.98 -8.17
CA VAL A 549 -18.32 11.09 -8.71
C VAL A 549 -19.25 11.80 -9.69
N ASP A 550 -19.46 13.11 -9.52
CA ASP A 550 -20.17 13.95 -10.48
C ASP A 550 -19.37 14.22 -11.76
N GLY A 551 -18.10 13.82 -11.85
CA GLY A 551 -17.19 14.07 -12.96
C GLY A 551 -16.75 15.53 -13.08
N ALA A 552 -16.91 16.35 -12.03
CA ALA A 552 -16.65 17.78 -12.10
C ALA A 552 -15.20 18.19 -11.82
N ILE A 553 -14.48 17.47 -10.95
CA ILE A 553 -13.12 17.86 -10.54
C ILE A 553 -12.19 16.66 -10.67
N ARG A 554 -11.13 16.80 -11.47
CA ARG A 554 -9.97 15.91 -11.46
C ARG A 554 -9.05 16.32 -10.31
N VAL A 555 -8.59 15.32 -9.57
CA VAL A 555 -7.89 15.50 -8.32
C VAL A 555 -6.55 14.79 -8.35
N GLU A 556 -5.52 15.51 -7.94
CA GLU A 556 -4.19 14.99 -7.64
C GLU A 556 -3.78 15.48 -6.26
N ARG A 557 -3.28 14.59 -5.41
CA ARG A 557 -2.88 14.87 -4.02
C ARG A 557 -1.56 14.16 -3.77
N THR A 558 -0.53 14.87 -3.36
CA THR A 558 0.78 14.30 -3.06
C THR A 558 1.09 14.50 -1.59
N VAL A 559 1.50 13.44 -0.91
CA VAL A 559 1.88 13.49 0.51
C VAL A 559 3.32 13.03 0.66
N SER A 560 4.06 13.72 1.52
CA SER A 560 5.46 13.42 1.79
C SER A 560 5.78 13.63 3.27
N THR A 561 6.55 12.72 3.85
CA THR A 561 7.07 12.81 5.22
C THR A 561 8.53 12.40 5.19
N TRP A 562 9.37 13.03 5.99
CA TRP A 562 10.78 12.67 6.09
C TRP A 562 11.15 12.19 7.47
N ALA A 563 12.22 11.40 7.52
CA ALA A 563 12.89 11.01 8.75
C ALA A 563 13.18 12.24 9.62
N THR A 564 13.01 12.13 10.92
CA THR A 564 13.33 13.24 11.83
C THR A 564 13.73 12.76 13.22
N GLU A 565 14.25 13.67 14.03
CA GLU A 565 14.60 13.47 15.44
C GLU A 565 13.93 14.48 16.37
N ASP A 566 12.99 15.26 15.84
CA ASP A 566 12.25 16.29 16.57
C ASP A 566 10.74 15.98 16.58
N PHE A 567 9.98 16.43 15.57
CA PHE A 567 8.55 16.23 15.43
C PHE A 567 8.17 16.06 13.96
N PRO A 568 7.11 15.29 13.67
CA PRO A 568 6.71 14.98 12.30
C PRO A 568 6.22 16.23 11.56
N ARG A 569 6.62 16.28 10.29
CA ARG A 569 6.18 17.26 9.31
C ARG A 569 5.66 16.49 8.11
N HIS A 570 4.41 16.74 7.75
CA HIS A 570 3.77 16.13 6.60
C HIS A 570 3.50 17.19 5.55
N LEU A 571 4.22 17.12 4.42
CA LEU A 571 3.97 17.98 3.28
C LEU A 571 2.82 17.41 2.46
N HIS A 572 1.75 18.19 2.33
CA HIS A 572 0.53 17.88 1.61
C HIS A 572 0.39 18.84 0.43
N SER A 573 0.53 18.33 -0.78
CA SER A 573 0.33 19.11 -2.01
C SER A 573 -0.94 18.63 -2.70
N PHE A 574 -1.63 19.52 -3.39
CA PHE A 574 -2.74 19.12 -4.26
C PHE A 574 -2.83 19.95 -5.52
N ARG A 575 -3.45 19.38 -6.54
CA ARG A 575 -3.87 20.05 -7.78
C ARG A 575 -5.27 19.58 -8.16
N TYR A 576 -6.18 20.53 -8.32
CA TYR A 576 -7.56 20.31 -8.74
C TYR A 576 -7.79 20.98 -10.09
N GLU A 577 -8.34 20.25 -11.04
CA GLU A 577 -8.72 20.74 -12.36
C GLU A 577 -10.22 20.55 -12.54
N VAL A 578 -10.92 21.66 -12.77
CA VAL A 578 -12.37 21.69 -12.90
C VAL A 578 -12.74 21.39 -14.35
N LEU A 579 -13.43 20.28 -14.57
CA LEU A 579 -13.73 19.73 -15.89
C LEU A 579 -15.06 20.28 -16.45
N LYS A 580 -15.96 20.73 -15.58
CA LYS A 580 -17.23 21.36 -15.95
C LYS A 580 -17.69 22.31 -14.86
N ASN A 581 -18.54 23.27 -15.23
CA ASN A 581 -19.14 24.19 -14.28
C ASN A 581 -19.89 23.41 -13.18
N VAL A 582 -19.64 23.77 -11.93
CA VAL A 582 -20.22 23.07 -10.77
C VAL A 582 -20.47 24.04 -9.63
N THR A 583 -21.51 23.77 -8.83
CA THR A 583 -21.81 24.51 -7.61
C THR A 583 -22.10 23.53 -6.49
N TYR A 584 -21.41 23.71 -5.37
CA TYR A 584 -21.56 22.88 -4.19
C TYR A 584 -22.29 23.60 -3.06
N ARG A 585 -22.91 22.85 -2.15
CA ARG A 585 -23.42 23.37 -0.88
C ARG A 585 -22.29 23.67 0.10
N ARG A 586 -21.25 22.84 0.12
CA ARG A 586 -20.02 22.97 0.91
C ARG A 586 -18.83 22.62 0.02
N LEU A 587 -17.80 23.45 0.06
CA LEU A 587 -16.57 23.26 -0.70
C LEU A 587 -15.39 23.73 0.14
N ALA A 588 -14.55 22.78 0.55
CA ALA A 588 -13.24 23.03 1.12
C ALA A 588 -12.20 22.31 0.27
N PHE A 589 -11.12 22.98 -0.12
CA PHE A 589 -9.99 22.36 -0.81
C PHE A 589 -9.11 21.58 0.16
N TYR A 590 -9.04 22.01 1.41
CA TYR A 590 -8.39 21.27 2.48
C TYR A 590 -9.14 21.45 3.80
N LEU A 591 -9.20 20.41 4.62
CA LEU A 591 -9.81 20.42 5.94
C LEU A 591 -8.81 19.86 6.95
N LEU A 592 -8.37 20.66 7.92
CA LEU A 592 -7.68 20.16 9.12
C LEU A 592 -8.70 19.94 10.24
N GLY A 593 -8.71 18.76 10.86
CA GLY A 593 -9.72 18.39 11.84
C GLY A 593 -10.97 17.86 11.14
N GLY A 594 -10.86 16.65 10.61
CA GLY A 594 -11.88 16.02 9.77
C GLY A 594 -13.26 15.91 10.44
N ASP A 595 -14.31 15.85 9.64
CA ASP A 595 -15.71 15.97 10.06
C ASP A 595 -16.16 14.96 11.13
N TRP A 596 -15.55 13.77 11.07
CA TRP A 596 -15.87 12.59 11.89
C TRP A 596 -14.64 11.95 12.53
N TYR A 597 -13.47 12.56 12.38
CA TYR A 597 -12.19 12.01 12.84
C TYR A 597 -11.31 13.15 13.33
N ASN A 598 -11.52 13.58 14.57
CA ASN A 598 -10.83 14.72 15.17
C ASN A 598 -10.83 14.55 16.68
N ASN A 599 -9.65 14.27 17.26
CA ASN A 599 -9.55 13.78 18.65
C ASN A 599 -9.14 14.86 19.67
N VAL A 600 -8.89 16.10 19.21
CA VAL A 600 -8.54 17.23 20.08
C VAL A 600 -9.80 18.01 20.42
N LEU A 601 -10.17 18.00 21.69
CA LEU A 601 -11.37 18.65 22.19
C LEU A 601 -11.11 20.14 22.41
N SER A 602 -12.02 20.99 21.93
CA SER A 602 -12.01 22.43 22.15
C SER A 602 -10.65 23.15 22.03
N PRO A 603 -9.87 22.97 20.95
CA PRO A 603 -8.59 23.66 20.81
C PRO A 603 -8.79 25.18 20.70
N SER A 604 -7.82 25.98 21.15
CA SER A 604 -7.73 27.38 20.73
C SER A 604 -7.09 27.47 19.34
N LEU A 605 -7.33 28.57 18.64
CA LEU A 605 -6.76 28.84 17.32
C LEU A 605 -5.93 30.11 17.39
N ALA A 606 -4.65 30.01 17.05
CA ALA A 606 -3.80 31.15 16.72
C ALA A 606 -3.47 31.10 15.23
N PHE A 607 -3.44 32.24 14.55
CA PHE A 607 -3.01 32.29 13.15
C PHE A 607 -2.30 33.59 12.83
N GLY A 608 -1.41 33.52 11.85
CA GLY A 608 -0.57 34.63 11.47
C GLY A 608 0.18 34.40 10.16
N ASP A 609 0.99 35.38 9.81
CA ASP A 609 1.76 35.41 8.57
C ASP A 609 3.25 35.60 8.89
N SER A 610 4.05 35.93 7.88
CA SER A 610 5.48 36.22 8.03
C SER A 610 5.77 37.41 8.97
N LYS A 611 4.79 38.28 9.24
CA LYS A 611 4.95 39.45 10.12
C LYS A 611 4.69 39.14 11.59
N GLY A 612 4.02 38.02 11.89
CA GLY A 612 3.70 37.64 13.26
C GLY A 612 2.31 37.07 13.45
N LEU A 613 1.95 36.92 14.72
CA LEU A 613 0.59 36.60 15.16
C LEU A 613 -0.37 37.71 14.73
N GLN A 614 -1.48 37.33 14.09
CA GLN A 614 -2.55 38.25 13.73
C GLN A 614 -3.70 38.14 14.73
N HIS A 615 -4.10 36.91 15.05
CA HIS A 615 -5.17 36.65 16.02
C HIS A 615 -4.89 35.39 16.84
N HIS A 616 -5.30 35.43 18.11
CA HIS A 616 -5.36 34.27 19.00
C HIS A 616 -6.77 34.23 19.62
N VAL A 617 -7.51 33.17 19.34
CA VAL A 617 -8.92 33.03 19.69
C VAL A 617 -9.11 31.73 20.48
N SER A 618 -9.72 31.85 21.66
CA SER A 618 -9.99 30.73 22.57
C SER A 618 -11.49 30.44 22.66
N ASN A 619 -11.85 29.24 23.13
CA ASN A 619 -13.24 28.81 23.37
C ASN A 619 -14.17 28.85 22.14
N ILE A 620 -13.61 28.73 20.93
CA ILE A 620 -14.39 28.79 19.67
C ILE A 620 -15.44 27.66 19.61
N SER A 621 -15.08 26.46 20.05
CA SER A 621 -15.92 25.25 19.96
C SER A 621 -17.04 25.18 20.98
N ALA A 622 -16.97 25.94 22.08
CA ALA A 622 -17.85 25.75 23.24
C ALA A 622 -19.35 25.94 22.92
N SER A 623 -19.66 26.60 21.81
CA SER A 623 -21.02 26.88 21.34
C SER A 623 -21.30 26.44 19.91
N LEU A 624 -20.34 25.84 19.19
CA LEU A 624 -20.50 25.45 17.79
C LEU A 624 -21.09 24.05 17.67
N GLU A 625 -22.22 23.94 16.98
CA GLU A 625 -22.76 22.65 16.58
C GLU A 625 -21.96 22.03 15.42
N GLN A 626 -22.12 20.72 15.22
CA GLN A 626 -21.45 20.03 14.11
C GLN A 626 -21.95 20.59 12.77
N PHE A 627 -21.03 20.90 11.86
CA PHE A 627 -21.28 21.58 10.58
C PHE A 627 -21.78 23.03 10.69
N GLU A 628 -21.79 23.61 11.89
CA GLU A 628 -22.03 25.03 12.07
C GLU A 628 -20.74 25.83 11.87
N TYR A 629 -20.81 26.88 11.05
CA TYR A 629 -19.69 27.79 10.85
C TYR A 629 -19.64 28.84 11.95
N SER A 630 -18.43 29.12 12.46
CA SER A 630 -18.18 30.28 13.31
C SER A 630 -18.63 31.56 12.63
N LYS A 631 -19.36 32.42 13.34
CA LYS A 631 -19.85 33.70 12.79
C LYS A 631 -18.69 34.64 12.46
N ASP A 632 -17.67 34.66 13.33
CA ASP A 632 -16.54 35.59 13.23
C ASP A 632 -15.41 35.05 12.34
N LEU A 633 -15.35 33.73 12.16
CA LEU A 633 -14.28 33.04 11.43
C LEU A 633 -14.83 32.27 10.23
N LYS A 634 -15.79 32.83 9.49
CA LYS A 634 -16.33 32.26 8.25
C LYS A 634 -15.92 33.08 7.04
N ASN A 635 -15.33 32.41 6.06
CA ASN A 635 -14.88 33.00 4.80
C ASN A 635 -13.91 34.17 5.01
N VAL A 636 -13.01 34.04 6.00
CA VAL A 636 -12.02 35.05 6.33
C VAL A 636 -10.96 35.04 5.23
N LYS A 637 -10.82 36.16 4.51
CA LYS A 637 -9.75 36.35 3.54
C LYS A 637 -8.46 36.61 4.29
N PHE A 638 -7.53 35.67 4.19
CA PHE A 638 -6.25 35.72 4.89
C PHE A 638 -5.17 35.10 4.00
N CYS A 639 -3.89 35.29 4.36
CA CYS A 639 -2.78 34.65 3.65
C CYS A 639 -2.68 35.01 2.16
N GLN A 640 -2.69 36.31 1.88
CA GLN A 640 -2.43 36.84 0.55
C GLN A 640 -0.97 36.58 0.15
N GLU A 641 -0.03 36.71 1.09
CA GLU A 641 1.39 36.44 0.86
C GLU A 641 1.83 35.22 1.70
N PRO A 642 1.93 34.01 1.13
CA PRO A 642 2.53 32.87 1.80
C PRO A 642 3.99 33.17 2.27
N PRO A 643 4.40 32.65 3.44
CA PRO A 643 3.72 31.64 4.21
C PRO A 643 2.78 32.28 5.23
N CYS A 644 1.67 31.63 5.45
CA CYS A 644 0.86 31.86 6.63
C CYS A 644 0.70 30.56 7.39
N TRP A 645 0.27 30.68 8.63
CA TRP A 645 0.22 29.56 9.54
C TRP A 645 -0.98 29.64 10.47
N PHE A 646 -1.41 28.46 10.91
CA PHE A 646 -2.49 28.23 11.84
C PHE A 646 -2.00 27.24 12.90
N ALA A 647 -2.20 27.56 14.17
CA ALA A 647 -1.89 26.70 15.30
C ALA A 647 -3.19 26.35 16.02
N LEU A 648 -3.56 25.07 15.99
CA LEU A 648 -4.65 24.49 16.78
C LEU A 648 -4.05 23.95 18.08
N LEU A 649 -4.21 24.71 19.15
CA LEU A 649 -3.58 24.44 20.43
C LEU A 649 -4.48 23.59 21.31
N THR A 650 -4.06 22.34 21.51
CA THR A 650 -4.59 21.43 22.54
C THR A 650 -4.65 22.08 23.92
N GLN A 651 -5.81 21.93 24.57
CA GLN A 651 -6.03 22.46 25.92
C GLN A 651 -5.16 21.76 26.96
N THR A 652 -4.68 22.51 27.95
CA THR A 652 -3.90 21.96 29.08
C THR A 652 -4.69 20.95 29.90
N THR A 653 -6.02 21.04 29.90
CA THR A 653 -6.93 20.11 30.58
C THR A 653 -6.96 18.71 29.94
N GLN A 654 -6.53 18.56 28.69
CA GLN A 654 -6.39 17.25 28.04
C GLN A 654 -5.02 16.65 28.37
N ALA A 655 -4.94 15.97 29.52
CA ALA A 655 -3.70 15.38 30.01
C ALA A 655 -3.17 14.24 29.11
N ASP A 656 -4.04 13.57 28.36
CA ASP A 656 -3.75 12.44 27.46
C ASP A 656 -3.52 12.86 26.00
N ARG A 657 -3.34 14.16 25.75
CA ARG A 657 -3.01 14.75 24.44
C ARG A 657 -1.71 15.52 24.56
N TYR A 658 -0.63 14.96 24.03
CA TYR A 658 0.75 15.39 24.18
C TYR A 658 1.29 16.23 23.03
N ALA A 659 0.45 16.63 22.07
CA ALA A 659 0.87 17.49 20.96
C ALA A 659 -0.10 18.62 20.62
N HIS A 660 0.41 19.58 19.87
CA HIS A 660 -0.34 20.63 19.19
C HIS A 660 -0.29 20.40 17.67
N ARG A 661 -1.30 20.90 16.94
CA ARG A 661 -1.34 20.82 15.48
C ARG A 661 -1.05 22.17 14.86
N GLY A 662 -0.13 22.21 13.90
CA GLY A 662 0.16 23.37 13.06
C GLY A 662 -0.21 23.10 11.60
N LEU A 663 -0.70 24.10 10.88
CA LEU A 663 -0.86 24.07 9.44
C LEU A 663 -0.16 25.29 8.84
N VAL A 664 0.80 25.06 7.94
CA VAL A 664 1.46 26.13 7.19
C VAL A 664 1.00 26.05 5.74
N VAL A 665 0.50 27.16 5.20
CA VAL A 665 0.30 27.29 3.75
C VAL A 665 1.59 27.83 3.16
N ARG A 666 2.36 26.95 2.52
CA ARG A 666 3.67 27.29 1.92
C ARG A 666 3.50 28.00 0.60
N ARG A 667 2.54 27.54 -0.21
CA ARG A 667 2.26 28.08 -1.54
C ARG A 667 0.81 27.83 -1.92
N TRP A 668 0.23 28.77 -2.65
CA TRP A 668 -1.08 28.65 -3.27
C TRP A 668 -1.04 29.31 -4.64
N ARG A 669 -1.59 28.66 -5.67
CA ARG A 669 -1.59 29.17 -7.05
C ARG A 669 -2.72 28.55 -7.86
N GLY A 670 -3.16 29.22 -8.90
CA GLY A 670 -4.16 28.67 -9.79
C GLY A 670 -4.72 29.68 -10.77
N ARG A 671 -5.61 29.22 -11.63
CA ARG A 671 -6.37 30.01 -12.59
C ARG A 671 -7.85 29.82 -12.30
N MET A 672 -8.61 30.90 -12.15
CA MET A 672 -10.06 30.87 -11.97
C MET A 672 -10.76 31.84 -12.92
N GLY A 673 -11.79 31.39 -13.64
CA GLY A 673 -12.54 32.21 -14.60
C GLY A 673 -11.70 32.67 -15.79
N GLY A 674 -10.70 31.87 -16.19
CA GLY A 674 -9.75 32.21 -17.26
C GLY A 674 -8.61 33.15 -16.85
N GLU A 675 -8.61 33.69 -15.64
CA GLU A 675 -7.57 34.57 -15.11
C GLU A 675 -6.70 33.85 -14.08
N GLU A 676 -5.38 34.08 -14.11
CA GLU A 676 -4.50 33.66 -13.01
C GLU A 676 -4.98 34.31 -11.70
N LEU A 677 -4.95 33.55 -10.61
CA LEU A 677 -5.20 34.07 -9.29
C LEU A 677 -4.06 35.04 -8.96
N PRO A 678 -4.33 36.35 -8.85
CA PRO A 678 -3.31 37.29 -8.41
C PRO A 678 -2.87 36.91 -7.00
N GLU A 679 -1.62 37.22 -6.66
CA GLU A 679 -1.03 36.90 -5.35
C GLU A 679 -1.90 37.42 -4.20
N ASP A 680 -2.60 38.55 -4.38
CA ASP A 680 -3.51 39.16 -3.40
C ASP A 680 -4.93 38.54 -3.32
N ARG A 681 -5.32 37.66 -4.26
CA ARG A 681 -6.53 36.82 -4.14
C ARG A 681 -6.18 35.54 -3.38
N GLY A 682 -5.89 35.71 -2.08
CA GLY A 682 -5.66 34.62 -1.13
C GLY A 682 -6.85 33.67 -1.00
N PHE A 683 -6.59 32.48 -0.47
CA PHE A 683 -7.67 31.57 -0.07
C PHE A 683 -8.46 32.17 1.09
N ALA A 684 -9.70 31.74 1.23
CA ALA A 684 -10.46 32.01 2.44
C ALA A 684 -10.36 30.81 3.37
N PHE A 685 -10.29 31.07 4.68
CA PHE A 685 -10.48 30.02 5.66
C PHE A 685 -11.82 30.17 6.39
N SER A 686 -12.33 29.05 6.87
CA SER A 686 -13.49 29.02 7.75
C SER A 686 -13.26 28.06 8.90
N VAL A 687 -13.74 28.43 10.09
CA VAL A 687 -13.83 27.51 11.23
C VAL A 687 -15.23 26.94 11.29
N ILE A 688 -15.30 25.62 11.40
CA ILE A 688 -16.54 24.85 11.46
C ILE A 688 -16.52 23.92 12.67
N GLY A 689 -17.66 23.74 13.32
CA GLY A 689 -17.82 22.74 14.37
C GLY A 689 -17.68 21.33 13.80
N SER A 690 -16.85 20.52 14.42
CA SER A 690 -16.64 19.10 14.10
C SER A 690 -16.87 18.25 15.35
N ARG A 691 -16.90 16.92 15.20
CA ARG A 691 -17.00 15.98 16.33
C ARG A 691 -16.18 14.73 16.08
N GLN A 692 -15.63 14.18 17.15
CA GLN A 692 -15.17 12.80 17.13
C GLN A 692 -16.38 11.88 17.04
N TRP A 693 -16.26 10.80 16.27
CA TRP A 693 -17.34 9.83 16.11
C TRP A 693 -17.84 9.32 17.47
N GLY A 694 -19.13 9.53 17.76
CA GLY A 694 -19.78 9.07 18.99
C GLY A 694 -19.58 9.97 20.22
N GLU A 695 -18.77 11.03 20.12
CA GLU A 695 -18.51 11.96 21.22
C GLU A 695 -19.47 13.16 21.18
N ALA A 696 -19.93 13.57 22.36
CA ALA A 696 -20.79 14.75 22.51
C ALA A 696 -19.99 16.06 22.47
N THR A 697 -18.71 16.00 22.84
CA THR A 697 -17.84 17.18 22.98
C THR A 697 -17.44 17.72 21.60
N PRO A 698 -17.62 19.03 21.34
CA PRO A 698 -17.27 19.62 20.05
C PRO A 698 -15.76 19.71 19.85
N THR A 699 -15.35 19.53 18.59
CA THR A 699 -14.01 19.81 18.08
C THR A 699 -14.08 20.89 16.99
N LEU A 700 -12.95 21.29 16.42
CA LEU A 700 -12.89 22.31 15.38
C LEU A 700 -12.27 21.77 14.10
N GLY A 701 -12.94 22.05 12.97
CA GLY A 701 -12.40 21.93 11.64
C GLY A 701 -11.94 23.29 11.11
N LEU A 702 -10.79 23.33 10.45
CA LEU A 702 -10.28 24.47 9.71
C LEU A 702 -10.36 24.15 8.21
N GLU A 703 -11.28 24.81 7.51
CA GLU A 703 -11.46 24.69 6.07
C GLU A 703 -10.66 25.75 5.33
N LEU A 704 -9.86 25.34 4.34
CA LEU A 704 -9.25 26.22 3.36
C LEU A 704 -10.01 26.07 2.04
N GLY A 705 -10.39 27.17 1.40
CA GLY A 705 -11.15 27.11 0.15
C GLY A 705 -11.15 28.42 -0.64
N PRO A 706 -11.85 28.44 -1.79
CA PRO A 706 -11.85 29.58 -2.70
C PRO A 706 -12.76 30.73 -2.24
N GLY A 707 -13.37 30.62 -1.04
CA GLY A 707 -14.32 31.60 -0.50
C GLY A 707 -15.64 31.74 -1.28
N LYS A 708 -15.84 30.89 -2.30
CA LYS A 708 -17.04 30.76 -3.12
C LYS A 708 -17.40 29.27 -3.26
N LYS A 709 -18.60 29.00 -3.74
CA LYS A 709 -19.13 27.64 -3.87
C LYS A 709 -19.23 27.12 -5.30
N SER A 710 -19.02 28.01 -6.27
CA SER A 710 -19.11 27.73 -7.70
C SER A 710 -17.75 27.81 -8.36
N LEU A 711 -17.49 26.86 -9.24
CA LEU A 711 -16.26 26.74 -10.04
C LEU A 711 -16.63 26.61 -11.52
N GLU A 712 -15.75 27.10 -12.38
CA GLU A 712 -15.93 27.12 -13.83
C GLU A 712 -15.03 26.08 -14.51
N ALA A 713 -15.49 25.54 -15.63
CA ALA A 713 -14.70 24.61 -16.43
C ALA A 713 -13.37 25.28 -16.86
N GLY A 714 -12.25 24.59 -16.66
CA GLY A 714 -10.91 25.10 -16.93
C GLY A 714 -10.24 25.81 -15.76
N ASP A 715 -10.94 25.98 -14.63
CA ASP A 715 -10.33 26.39 -13.36
C ASP A 715 -9.30 25.34 -12.92
N VAL A 716 -8.15 25.81 -12.46
CA VAL A 716 -7.07 24.96 -11.94
C VAL A 716 -6.56 25.56 -10.64
N ILE A 717 -6.52 24.77 -9.57
CA ILE A 717 -6.05 25.24 -8.25
C ILE A 717 -5.01 24.28 -7.72
N SER A 718 -3.94 24.78 -7.13
CA SER A 718 -2.94 23.97 -6.45
C SER A 718 -2.36 24.66 -5.22
N ALA A 719 -1.98 23.87 -4.23
CA ALA A 719 -1.36 24.37 -3.01
C ALA A 719 -0.36 23.37 -2.45
N ASP A 720 0.60 23.90 -1.70
CA ASP A 720 1.57 23.15 -0.91
C ASP A 720 1.34 23.54 0.56
N LEU A 721 0.92 22.58 1.37
CA LEU A 721 0.57 22.70 2.78
C LEU A 721 1.52 21.86 3.62
N GLU A 722 1.80 22.28 4.83
CA GLU A 722 2.60 21.49 5.77
C GLU A 722 1.84 21.34 7.09
N LEU A 723 1.54 20.09 7.44
CA LEU A 723 0.96 19.71 8.72
C LEU A 723 2.09 19.42 9.71
N LEU A 724 2.09 20.13 10.83
CA LEU A 724 3.00 19.96 11.94
C LEU A 724 2.27 19.30 13.09
N LEU A 725 2.90 18.34 13.76
CA LEU A 725 2.38 17.76 14.98
C LEU A 725 3.49 17.70 16.03
N TYR A 726 3.62 18.77 16.82
CA TYR A 726 4.74 19.02 17.72
C TYR A 726 4.35 18.82 19.19
N PRO A 727 5.29 18.43 20.06
CA PRO A 727 5.01 18.22 21.48
C PRO A 727 4.34 19.43 22.13
N LYS A 728 3.41 19.16 23.05
CA LYS A 728 2.65 20.17 23.78
C LYS A 728 3.56 20.95 24.75
N THR A 729 4.51 20.25 25.36
CA THR A 729 5.46 20.81 26.32
C THR A 729 6.79 20.07 26.25
N GLU A 730 7.81 20.58 26.93
CA GLU A 730 9.11 19.90 27.05
C GLU A 730 9.01 18.60 27.86
N GLU A 731 8.19 18.56 28.92
CA GLU A 731 8.09 17.42 29.82
C GLU A 731 7.58 16.16 29.13
N VAL A 732 6.82 16.33 28.04
CA VAL A 732 6.29 15.22 27.27
C VAL A 732 7.21 14.75 26.15
N TYR A 733 8.28 15.49 25.84
CA TYR A 733 9.21 15.18 24.75
C TYR A 733 10.45 14.44 25.28
N TYR A 734 10.64 13.20 24.83
CA TYR A 734 11.81 12.39 25.19
C TYR A 734 12.89 12.35 24.11
N GLY A 735 12.65 12.97 22.96
CA GLY A 735 13.61 12.98 21.86
C GLY A 735 14.89 13.81 22.14
N PRO A 736 15.91 13.65 21.29
CA PRO A 736 17.25 14.19 21.53
C PRO A 736 17.43 15.67 21.13
N SER A 737 16.45 16.29 20.47
CA SER A 737 16.62 17.63 19.88
C SER A 737 16.58 18.74 20.94
N MET A 738 17.77 19.23 21.33
CA MET A 738 17.90 20.42 22.18
C MET A 738 17.31 21.69 21.53
N ARG A 739 17.35 21.78 20.20
CA ARG A 739 16.74 22.89 19.47
C ARG A 739 15.22 22.89 19.60
N LEU A 740 14.60 21.71 19.55
CA LEU A 740 13.16 21.60 19.80
C LEU A 740 12.85 21.98 21.25
N ARG A 741 13.63 21.52 22.23
CA ARG A 741 13.44 21.93 23.64
C ARG A 741 13.45 23.45 23.81
N ASN A 742 14.38 24.14 23.13
CA ASN A 742 14.40 25.60 23.10
C ASN A 742 13.11 26.18 22.51
N TRP A 743 12.58 25.61 21.42
CA TRP A 743 11.29 26.03 20.85
C TRP A 743 10.10 25.73 21.76
N LEU A 744 10.13 24.64 22.52
CA LEU A 744 9.04 24.27 23.44
C LEU A 744 8.96 25.16 24.70
N SER A 745 9.98 25.98 24.96
CA SER A 745 9.93 27.01 26.01
C SER A 745 9.29 28.32 25.57
N MET A 746 8.94 28.44 24.29
CA MET A 746 8.27 29.59 23.68
C MET A 746 6.74 29.49 23.85
N GLU A 747 6.01 30.52 23.43
CA GLU A 747 4.55 30.39 23.35
C GLU A 747 4.19 29.31 22.30
N PRO A 748 3.21 28.42 22.57
CA PRO A 748 2.96 27.27 21.69
C PRO A 748 2.72 27.59 20.22
N TRP A 749 2.11 28.75 19.90
CA TRP A 749 1.88 29.17 18.52
C TRP A 749 3.16 29.66 17.82
N GLU A 750 4.17 30.13 18.56
CA GLU A 750 5.45 30.60 18.01
C GLU A 750 6.22 29.46 17.34
N VAL A 751 6.02 28.21 17.80
CA VAL A 751 6.59 27.01 17.17
C VAL A 751 6.13 26.89 15.71
N VAL A 752 4.84 27.08 15.44
CA VAL A 752 4.26 27.01 14.09
C VAL A 752 4.71 28.23 13.26
N GLN A 753 4.73 29.42 13.85
CA GLN A 753 5.22 30.63 13.19
C GLN A 753 6.68 30.46 12.74
N ARG A 754 7.56 30.01 13.66
CA ARG A 754 8.98 29.80 13.35
C ARG A 754 9.17 28.71 12.31
N ALA A 755 8.47 27.59 12.42
CA ALA A 755 8.49 26.57 11.38
C ALA A 755 8.08 27.16 10.02
N ALA A 756 7.06 28.02 9.97
CA ALA A 756 6.62 28.69 8.75
C ALA A 756 7.67 29.66 8.18
N VAL A 757 8.31 30.48 9.01
CA VAL A 757 9.25 31.52 8.55
C VAL A 757 10.67 30.98 8.33
N GLU A 758 11.22 30.22 9.26
CA GLU A 758 12.61 29.74 9.23
C GLU A 758 12.84 28.68 8.14
N ALA A 759 11.79 27.97 7.72
CA ALA A 759 11.86 27.01 6.61
C ALA A 759 11.69 27.65 5.21
N GLN A 760 11.65 28.98 5.09
CA GLN A 760 11.68 29.68 3.80
C GLN A 760 13.10 29.74 3.22
N LEU A 761 13.59 28.59 2.78
CA LEU A 761 14.95 28.48 2.26
C LEU A 761 15.12 29.25 0.96
N LYS A 762 16.11 30.15 0.91
CA LYS A 762 16.56 30.84 -0.30
C LYS A 762 17.66 30.01 -0.96
N VAL A 763 17.27 29.14 -1.90
CA VAL A 763 18.22 28.30 -2.63
C VAL A 763 18.71 29.02 -3.88
N GLN A 764 20.00 29.30 -3.94
CA GLN A 764 20.67 29.90 -5.08
C GLN A 764 21.32 28.79 -5.90
N VAL A 765 20.88 28.60 -7.15
CA VAL A 765 21.43 27.57 -8.04
C VAL A 765 22.38 28.24 -9.04
N VAL A 766 23.61 27.76 -9.08
CA VAL A 766 24.64 28.15 -10.06
C VAL A 766 24.56 27.24 -11.28
N GLU A 767 24.37 25.94 -11.04
CA GLU A 767 24.22 24.93 -12.09
C GLU A 767 23.12 23.92 -11.72
N GLY A 768 22.35 23.48 -12.71
CA GLY A 768 21.16 22.66 -12.53
C GLY A 768 19.88 23.51 -12.47
N VAL A 769 18.79 22.93 -11.98
CA VAL A 769 17.47 23.59 -11.91
C VAL A 769 16.83 23.38 -10.55
N LEU A 770 16.49 24.48 -9.87
CA LEU A 770 15.69 24.40 -8.65
C LEU A 770 14.25 23.98 -9.00
N GLN A 771 13.86 22.77 -8.57
CA GLN A 771 12.49 22.29 -8.74
C GLN A 771 11.61 22.67 -7.54
N ARG A 772 12.19 22.68 -6.33
CA ARG A 772 11.49 23.04 -5.09
C ARG A 772 12.48 23.59 -4.06
N SER A 773 12.10 24.63 -3.33
CA SER A 773 12.93 25.21 -2.27
C SER A 773 12.76 24.55 -0.90
N TYR A 774 11.60 23.97 -0.59
CA TYR A 774 11.34 23.32 0.70
C TYR A 774 10.49 22.04 0.57
N PRO A 775 11.00 20.87 1.04
CA PRO A 775 12.42 20.63 1.20
C PRO A 775 13.17 20.78 -0.14
N PRO A 776 14.44 21.24 -0.15
CA PRO A 776 15.18 21.51 -1.37
C PRO A 776 15.23 20.30 -2.32
N ARG A 777 14.86 20.55 -3.58
CA ARG A 777 15.00 19.61 -4.69
C ARG A 777 15.63 20.31 -5.87
N VAL A 778 16.83 19.87 -6.26
CA VAL A 778 17.61 20.45 -7.35
C VAL A 778 17.87 19.38 -8.40
N ALA A 779 17.45 19.60 -9.64
CA ALA A 779 17.77 18.73 -10.75
C ALA A 779 19.16 19.06 -11.31
N VAL A 780 19.90 18.02 -11.71
CA VAL A 780 21.20 18.18 -12.37
C VAL A 780 21.06 18.85 -13.75
N SER A 781 22.15 19.47 -14.21
CA SER A 781 22.31 19.95 -15.58
C SER A 781 22.36 18.78 -16.57
N ALA A 782 22.35 19.10 -17.87
CA ALA A 782 22.56 18.10 -18.91
C ALA A 782 23.92 17.40 -18.82
N GLU A 783 24.88 17.98 -18.09
CA GLU A 783 26.21 17.42 -17.84
C GLU A 783 26.24 16.53 -16.58
N GLY A 784 25.10 16.34 -15.91
CA GLY A 784 25.02 15.52 -14.69
C GLY A 784 25.58 16.22 -13.44
N ARG A 785 25.62 17.56 -13.43
CA ARG A 785 26.15 18.34 -12.32
C ARG A 785 25.09 19.28 -11.72
N ALA A 786 25.10 19.46 -10.41
CA ALA A 786 24.31 20.49 -9.75
C ALA A 786 25.20 21.27 -8.77
N GLU A 787 25.14 22.59 -8.83
CA GLU A 787 25.87 23.48 -7.92
C GLU A 787 24.90 24.50 -7.34
N PHE A 788 24.79 24.54 -6.03
CA PHE A 788 23.82 25.41 -5.35
C PHE A 788 24.23 25.73 -3.92
N ARG A 789 23.66 26.82 -3.40
CA ARG A 789 23.89 27.32 -2.05
C ARG A 789 22.59 27.59 -1.35
N PHE A 790 22.54 27.29 -0.06
CA PHE A 790 21.48 27.78 0.80
C PHE A 790 21.92 27.77 2.26
N HIS A 791 21.13 28.45 3.07
CA HIS A 791 21.31 28.57 4.50
C HIS A 791 20.09 27.99 5.22
N VAL A 792 20.34 27.14 6.22
CA VAL A 792 19.33 26.74 7.22
C VAL A 792 19.68 27.44 8.53
N PRO A 793 18.71 28.11 9.20
CA PRO A 793 18.97 28.79 10.46
C PRO A 793 19.54 27.85 11.54
N GLU A 794 20.50 28.34 12.33
CA GLU A 794 21.15 27.55 13.39
C GLU A 794 20.14 27.01 14.42
N GLY A 795 19.09 27.79 14.72
CA GLY A 795 18.04 27.44 15.66
C GLY A 795 17.00 26.44 15.15
N TYR A 796 17.01 26.09 13.85
CA TYR A 796 16.00 25.22 13.27
C TYR A 796 16.17 23.78 13.79
N PRO A 797 15.12 23.15 14.35
CA PRO A 797 15.18 21.81 14.90
C PRO A 797 15.04 20.73 13.82
N GLY A 798 15.53 19.54 14.15
CA GLY A 798 15.43 18.37 13.27
C GLY A 798 16.40 18.44 12.10
N LEU A 799 16.05 17.71 11.05
CA LEU A 799 16.87 17.56 9.84
C LEU A 799 16.14 18.10 8.61
N MET A 800 16.90 18.43 7.56
CA MET A 800 16.36 18.90 6.29
C MET A 800 16.68 17.88 5.19
N PRO A 801 15.68 17.24 4.55
CA PRO A 801 15.97 16.39 3.40
C PRO A 801 16.37 17.27 2.20
N LEU A 802 17.38 16.83 1.47
CA LEU A 802 17.88 17.46 0.26
C LEU A 802 17.87 16.43 -0.86
N THR A 803 17.12 16.68 -1.93
CA THR A 803 17.05 15.76 -3.06
C THR A 803 17.73 16.31 -4.31
N ILE A 804 18.65 15.53 -4.86
CA ILE A 804 19.18 15.73 -6.20
C ILE A 804 18.38 14.89 -7.19
N ALA A 805 17.92 15.49 -8.28
CA ALA A 805 17.01 14.88 -9.24
C ALA A 805 17.61 14.85 -10.66
N GLY A 806 16.98 14.12 -11.57
CA GLY A 806 17.38 14.09 -12.98
C GLY A 806 18.62 13.24 -13.26
N ILE A 807 19.04 12.39 -12.32
CA ILE A 807 20.30 11.67 -12.40
C ILE A 807 20.20 10.54 -13.44
N SER A 808 21.17 10.44 -14.35
CA SER A 808 21.04 9.56 -15.52
C SER A 808 21.31 8.08 -15.23
N ASN A 809 22.34 7.77 -14.44
CA ASN A 809 22.89 6.42 -14.27
C ASN A 809 22.84 5.89 -12.84
N GLY A 810 22.12 6.57 -11.93
CA GLY A 810 21.97 6.19 -10.53
C GLY A 810 23.24 6.33 -9.67
N GLY A 811 24.33 6.82 -10.25
CA GLY A 811 25.58 7.14 -9.56
C GLY A 811 25.73 8.63 -9.29
N GLY A 812 26.64 8.96 -8.38
CA GLY A 812 27.02 10.33 -8.08
C GLY A 812 27.47 10.50 -6.64
N ARG A 813 27.89 11.72 -6.31
CA ARG A 813 28.29 12.12 -4.96
C ARG A 813 27.86 13.55 -4.72
N LEU A 814 27.39 13.83 -3.51
CA LEU A 814 27.07 15.19 -3.06
C LEU A 814 28.14 15.63 -2.07
N CYS A 815 28.84 16.72 -2.36
CA CYS A 815 29.80 17.34 -1.48
C CYS A 815 29.19 18.58 -0.82
N ILE A 816 29.36 18.72 0.50
CA ILE A 816 29.39 20.04 1.16
C ILE A 816 30.80 20.59 0.99
N TRP A 817 30.92 21.82 0.49
CA TRP A 817 32.20 22.48 0.25
C TRP A 817 32.53 23.51 1.32
N ASP A 818 33.17 23.07 2.39
CA ASP A 818 33.70 23.88 3.49
C ASP A 818 35.19 23.56 3.65
N ASP A 819 36.07 24.35 3.04
CA ASP A 819 37.52 24.10 2.97
C ASP A 819 37.91 22.75 2.29
N GLY A 820 37.01 22.20 1.47
CA GLY A 820 37.20 20.96 0.72
C GLY A 820 35.88 20.20 0.55
N CYS A 821 35.86 19.11 -0.25
CA CYS A 821 34.68 18.25 -0.33
C CYS A 821 34.56 17.37 0.91
N LYS A 822 33.44 17.51 1.63
CA LYS A 822 32.93 16.51 2.57
C LYS A 822 31.73 15.81 1.93
N GLU A 823 31.87 14.53 1.60
CA GLU A 823 30.77 13.75 0.99
C GLU A 823 29.63 13.53 1.99
N LEU A 824 28.40 13.78 1.54
CA LEU A 824 27.17 13.47 2.27
C LEU A 824 26.70 12.05 1.93
N GLY A 825 26.27 11.31 2.95
CA GLY A 825 25.76 9.94 2.77
C GLY A 825 26.85 8.90 2.48
N GLU A 826 28.08 9.13 2.93
CA GLU A 826 29.17 8.16 2.83
C GLU A 826 28.73 6.78 3.36
N GLY A 827 29.16 5.70 2.70
CA GLY A 827 28.77 4.33 3.05
C GLY A 827 27.34 3.94 2.66
N GLY A 828 26.60 4.78 1.94
CA GLY A 828 25.25 4.48 1.43
C GLY A 828 24.12 5.00 2.33
N GLU A 829 24.39 5.93 3.25
CA GLU A 829 23.39 6.51 4.17
C GLU A 829 22.44 7.54 3.51
N PHE A 830 22.11 7.34 2.24
CA PHE A 830 21.16 8.14 1.46
C PHE A 830 20.10 7.23 0.83
N GLN A 831 19.09 7.81 0.21
CA GLN A 831 18.04 7.09 -0.49
C GLN A 831 18.16 7.34 -2.00
N THR A 832 17.96 6.30 -2.81
CA THR A 832 17.85 6.43 -4.27
C THR A 832 16.48 5.94 -4.71
N ASP A 833 15.79 6.74 -5.51
CA ASP A 833 14.54 6.38 -6.17
C ASP A 833 14.68 6.54 -7.68
N TYR A 834 14.12 5.61 -8.45
CA TYR A 834 13.97 5.77 -9.90
C TYR A 834 12.56 6.26 -10.23
N ILE A 835 12.47 7.39 -10.93
CA ILE A 835 11.22 8.04 -11.33
C ILE A 835 11.10 7.97 -12.86
N PRO A 836 10.10 7.26 -13.41
CA PRO A 836 9.91 7.17 -14.86
C PRO A 836 9.81 8.56 -15.52
N GLY A 837 10.62 8.78 -16.55
CA GLY A 837 10.67 10.03 -17.29
C GLY A 837 11.55 11.12 -16.67
N GLU A 838 11.91 11.01 -15.39
CA GLU A 838 12.82 11.93 -14.70
C GLU A 838 14.22 11.31 -14.49
N GLY A 839 14.32 9.99 -14.34
CA GLY A 839 15.58 9.31 -14.02
C GLY A 839 15.69 9.06 -12.52
N PHE A 840 16.92 9.02 -12.00
CA PHE A 840 17.16 8.78 -10.60
C PHE A 840 17.09 10.06 -9.76
N ALA A 841 16.69 9.90 -8.50
CA ALA A 841 16.75 10.93 -7.49
C ALA A 841 17.50 10.40 -6.26
N HIS A 842 18.42 11.19 -5.72
CA HIS A 842 19.15 10.90 -4.48
C HIS A 842 18.70 11.84 -3.38
N THR A 843 18.15 11.29 -2.29
CA THR A 843 17.74 12.07 -1.12
C THR A 843 18.71 11.86 0.04
N PHE A 844 19.31 12.96 0.48
CA PHE A 844 20.23 13.06 1.60
C PHE A 844 19.53 13.73 2.80
N SER A 845 20.06 13.53 4.00
CA SER A 845 19.63 14.23 5.21
C SER A 845 20.71 15.24 5.61
N LEU A 846 20.37 16.53 5.63
CA LEU A 846 21.23 17.54 6.22
C LEU A 846 21.01 17.59 7.73
N MET A 847 22.12 17.46 8.45
CA MET A 847 22.15 17.33 9.90
C MET A 847 22.22 18.70 10.57
N PRO A 848 21.72 18.82 11.82
CA PRO A 848 21.87 20.03 12.63
C PRO A 848 23.24 20.69 12.62
N ALA A 849 24.32 19.89 12.64
CA ALA A 849 25.71 20.37 12.62
C ALA A 849 26.09 21.15 11.34
N GLU A 850 25.28 21.06 10.30
CA GLU A 850 25.51 21.72 9.00
C GLU A 850 24.75 23.05 8.88
N PHE A 851 23.90 23.39 9.86
CA PHE A 851 23.09 24.62 9.87
C PHE A 851 23.90 25.83 10.38
N GLY A 852 23.32 27.03 10.31
CA GLY A 852 23.90 28.26 10.86
C GLY A 852 24.82 29.04 9.92
N SER A 853 25.18 28.48 8.77
CA SER A 853 25.92 29.17 7.71
C SER A 853 25.35 28.85 6.34
N GLU A 854 25.65 29.70 5.35
CA GLU A 854 25.36 29.37 3.96
C GLU A 854 26.38 28.35 3.48
N ARG A 855 25.91 27.22 2.95
CA ARG A 855 26.76 26.12 2.49
C ARG A 855 26.73 26.00 0.98
N LEU A 856 27.87 25.67 0.38
CA LEU A 856 27.96 25.27 -1.02
C LEU A 856 27.80 23.77 -1.15
N PHE A 857 26.89 23.36 -2.02
CA PHE A 857 26.65 21.99 -2.39
C PHE A 857 27.03 21.79 -3.85
N ILE A 858 27.82 20.75 -4.11
CA ILE A 858 28.18 20.33 -5.46
C ILE A 858 27.86 18.85 -5.60
N PHE A 859 26.98 18.53 -6.53
CA PHE A 859 26.71 17.17 -6.97
C PHE A 859 27.37 16.92 -8.31
N GLU A 860 28.06 15.79 -8.42
CA GLU A 860 28.62 15.31 -9.68
C GLU A 860 28.17 13.87 -9.91
N GLU A 861 27.57 13.61 -11.07
CA GLU A 861 27.35 12.25 -11.55
C GLU A 861 28.70 11.55 -11.76
N VAL A 862 28.79 10.31 -11.28
CA VAL A 862 29.96 9.47 -11.45
C VAL A 862 29.50 8.18 -12.11
N CYS A 863 30.13 7.80 -13.22
CA CYS A 863 29.89 6.51 -13.84
C CYS A 863 30.21 5.38 -12.86
N LEU A 864 29.22 4.56 -12.52
CA LEU A 864 29.41 3.35 -11.74
C LEU A 864 30.14 2.33 -12.63
N THR A 865 31.43 2.11 -12.36
CA THR A 865 32.26 1.09 -13.05
C THR A 865 32.05 -0.31 -12.50
#